data_AF-A0A2H3J9R9-F1
#
_entry.id   AF-A0A2H3J9R9-F1
#
_cell.length_a   1.000
_cell.length_b   1.000
_cell.length_c   1.000
_cell.angle_alpha   90.00
_cell.angle_beta   90.00
_cell.angle_gamma   90.00
#
_symmetry.space_group_name_H-M   'P 1'
#
loop_
_entity.id
_entity.type
_entity.pdbx_description
1 polymer ?
#
loop_
_entity_poly.entity_id
_entity_poly.type
_entity_poly.pdbx_seq_one_letter_code
_entity_poly.pdbx_strand_id
1 'polypeptide(L)'
;MNKLPDSYIQEPVAIVGIAAELPSGSKFERNLDFKGFCEFLLDKCEAYETIPKERLNIDSWQGDSLGRIHTCRGAFLKDIDLFDHAEFGISAKDARAMAVSTRKLIELSFLALLDSGINYRGRNVGCYAAATAHDILSVVEPDEYEARGSFAGIPCMVANKISYHLDLGGPSIPIDTACSSSLTALHLAVQGMRNRECESAIVSACQLNLRFSRGEGAVTVVIKLLQDAIRDGDHIYGTILGTGINASGSVAPAYAPVANAQADAMHRAYRGTGRTPRDVDYIEMHATGTAAGDPTEANWVGEHFARDSELLIGSVKGNIGHLEVTAFLASLCKVCAILDTSVIPPNVNLHTLNPAIKWGEYKFRVPLDATPIIPRSSSGKLLVSISSSGIGGANGHVVVESPPRPYTNGSLQASKSRPILLVAGGLTPRSAASVAESLAETAGRDGIDAAALSTTCGRRGRQMIWRTYSVIRHGEPVCQFPLPVIAPREQQPIVFLFSGQGPQHVNMGRQLFQRFPVFRDTATQLDAVYRRAVGVSLIERIGLFDAKASLPLPSVWPIAIILPSLAMVQIALYDLLLSIGIRPDVLVGHSAGETSLLYASGAASKEMAMEVAIKRGEAMTLMEAAHGTMAAISCGPTQARSIIDDVRRTGDSQGILEIACYNAPEAVAVAGHIALVDKAISIAESRGFLARKIKTSVAVHSSFMELCRQEYCSCIADVFDRYPGEHKALIPTYSTATGGLLPLFDGAYFWRNSREPVQFTRTIHAILHDHPDSVFLEISPHPVLSLYLQELGVSSSSVICPMRRARTYSASQEEEDLLHALGQLIVAGFNSVNFGALNSWEHSNRRVELPPYPFVKRSIPYLPERSTILEKQFGALRRPLACSGLRMNASTHPDIAEHIINDEPILPAAGFVEMALESSAKTLWNVKFHSILSLSSENPLAVNININGVHWTVTSTPTVSKSHTDEGKPRLHAEGYMSCERNSQDTEDCVEIDAIRNHTCASLRASYPVTAFYDELRYFAQYGPVFRRISRVYVNQEEAIVEVRGLTEDLSRYVHPIFTANRDRSVYYLPDGLDAFVLLREHTTFPSVVYAHAVLKNWLPDALVADIRVADADGTVLGIFSGLTVARHYITPPNPVSTRYELVYQPFSLASCGNHAVVPGAAYNASVTTPPPADDPPPVSC
;
A
#
# COMPACT_ATOMS: atom_id res chain seq x y z
N MET A 1 -8.99 -15.67 37.63
CA MET A 1 -10.06 -15.60 36.61
C MET A 1 -10.73 -16.96 36.53
N ASN A 2 -12.06 -17.03 36.57
CA ASN A 2 -12.77 -18.27 36.29
C ASN A 2 -12.54 -18.65 34.81
N LYS A 3 -12.36 -19.95 34.52
CA LYS A 3 -12.38 -20.42 33.13
C LYS A 3 -13.76 -20.09 32.54
N LEU A 4 -13.77 -19.30 31.48
CA LEU A 4 -14.94 -19.22 30.59
C LEU A 4 -15.16 -20.62 29.98
N PRO A 5 -16.40 -21.00 29.64
CA PRO A 5 -16.66 -22.26 28.95
C PRO A 5 -15.90 -22.32 27.61
N ASP A 6 -15.60 -23.53 27.13
CA ASP A 6 -14.89 -23.78 25.85
C ASP A 6 -15.68 -23.32 24.59
N SER A 7 -16.81 -22.63 24.77
CA SER A 7 -17.77 -22.22 23.73
C SER A 7 -17.53 -20.81 23.14
N TYR A 8 -16.39 -20.18 23.41
CA TYR A 8 -16.06 -18.83 22.89
C TYR A 8 -14.58 -18.70 22.47
N ILE A 9 -14.09 -19.67 21.69
CA ILE A 9 -12.85 -19.48 20.91
C ILE A 9 -13.13 -18.50 19.78
N GLN A 10 -12.35 -17.42 19.68
CA GLN A 10 -12.50 -16.44 18.62
C GLN A 10 -12.16 -17.06 17.25
N GLU A 11 -12.96 -16.77 16.22
CA GLU A 11 -12.71 -17.27 14.86
C GLU A 11 -11.35 -16.73 14.35
N PRO A 12 -10.37 -17.59 14.02
CA PRO A 12 -9.05 -17.14 13.57
C PRO A 12 -9.08 -16.56 12.15
N VAL A 13 -8.10 -15.72 11.85
CA VAL A 13 -7.96 -15.01 10.58
C VAL A 13 -6.65 -15.41 9.90
N ALA A 14 -6.71 -15.85 8.64
CA ALA A 14 -5.56 -16.12 7.80
C ALA A 14 -5.02 -14.83 7.15
N ILE A 15 -3.70 -14.71 7.09
CA ILE A 15 -3.00 -13.76 6.21
C ILE A 15 -2.77 -14.48 4.89
N VAL A 16 -3.45 -14.03 3.82
CA VAL A 16 -3.50 -14.74 2.53
C VAL A 16 -2.73 -14.09 1.39
N GLY A 17 -2.37 -12.81 1.52
CA GLY A 17 -1.54 -12.10 0.52
C GLY A 17 -0.66 -11.04 1.18
N ILE A 18 0.55 -10.83 0.66
CA ILE A 18 1.49 -9.81 1.16
C ILE A 18 2.14 -9.09 -0.01
N ALA A 19 2.18 -7.75 0.05
CA ALA A 19 3.06 -6.92 -0.77
C ALA A 19 3.75 -5.84 0.10
N ALA A 20 4.98 -5.49 -0.25
CA ALA A 20 5.77 -4.51 0.50
C ALA A 20 6.69 -3.71 -0.44
N GLU A 21 6.95 -2.46 -0.09
CA GLU A 21 8.16 -1.71 -0.46
C GLU A 21 8.82 -1.28 0.86
N LEU A 22 9.95 -1.92 1.21
CA LEU A 22 10.71 -1.67 2.44
C LEU A 22 12.11 -1.13 2.11
N PRO A 23 12.74 -0.36 3.02
CA PRO A 23 14.01 0.30 2.73
C PRO A 23 15.16 -0.70 2.69
N SER A 24 16.10 -0.49 1.77
CA SER A 24 17.27 -1.35 1.53
C SER A 24 18.60 -0.72 1.93
N GLY A 25 18.59 0.57 2.33
CA GLY A 25 19.80 1.36 2.57
C GLY A 25 20.74 1.36 1.36
N SER A 26 22.05 1.38 1.61
CA SER A 26 23.05 1.34 0.55
C SER A 26 23.31 -0.05 -0.08
N LYS A 27 22.69 -1.14 0.41
CA LYS A 27 22.99 -2.50 -0.08
C LYS A 27 22.40 -2.78 -1.47
N PHE A 28 21.23 -2.25 -1.78
CA PHE A 28 20.54 -2.48 -3.05
C PHE A 28 20.00 -1.18 -3.63
N GLU A 29 20.03 -1.01 -4.95
CA GLU A 29 19.52 0.19 -5.63
C GLU A 29 17.97 0.26 -5.68
N ARG A 30 17.27 -0.79 -5.24
CA ARG A 30 15.79 -0.89 -5.24
C ARG A 30 15.24 -1.08 -3.82
N ASN A 31 13.95 -0.76 -3.64
CA ASN A 31 13.19 -1.14 -2.45
C ASN A 31 13.05 -2.67 -2.35
N LEU A 32 12.94 -3.19 -1.13
CA LEU A 32 12.74 -4.61 -0.86
C LEU A 32 11.25 -4.96 -0.99
N ASP A 33 10.93 -5.96 -1.80
CA ASP A 33 9.67 -6.69 -1.69
C ASP A 33 9.68 -7.66 -0.51
N PHE A 34 8.58 -8.38 -0.27
CA PHE A 34 8.50 -9.34 0.84
C PHE A 34 9.60 -10.42 0.79
N LYS A 35 9.95 -10.96 -0.38
CA LYS A 35 10.96 -12.03 -0.52
C LYS A 35 12.36 -11.47 -0.30
N GLY A 36 12.70 -10.37 -0.98
CA GLY A 36 13.96 -9.68 -0.81
C GLY A 36 14.18 -9.16 0.61
N PHE A 37 13.10 -8.82 1.33
CA PHE A 37 13.15 -8.48 2.74
C PHE A 37 13.47 -9.68 3.65
N CYS A 38 12.93 -10.86 3.37
CA CYS A 38 13.28 -12.09 4.09
C CYS A 38 14.79 -12.39 3.94
N GLU A 39 15.28 -12.35 2.71
CA GLU A 39 16.70 -12.56 2.37
C GLU A 39 17.60 -11.51 3.05
N PHE A 40 17.24 -10.23 2.96
CA PHE A 40 17.95 -9.11 3.60
C PHE A 40 18.07 -9.27 5.13
N LEU A 41 16.99 -9.69 5.80
CA LEU A 41 17.01 -9.92 7.24
C LEU A 41 17.90 -11.11 7.62
N LEU A 42 17.81 -12.23 6.91
CA LEU A 42 18.64 -13.42 7.14
C LEU A 42 20.13 -13.14 6.91
N ASP A 43 20.45 -12.31 5.93
CA ASP A 43 21.79 -11.76 5.64
C ASP A 43 22.34 -10.80 6.71
N LYS A 44 21.65 -10.59 7.85
CA LYS A 44 22.08 -9.70 8.94
C LYS A 44 22.29 -8.24 8.50
N CYS A 45 21.45 -7.74 7.59
CA CYS A 45 21.60 -6.40 7.02
C CYS A 45 20.92 -5.29 7.82
N GLU A 46 21.37 -4.05 7.59
CA GLU A 46 20.73 -2.81 8.02
C GLU A 46 20.43 -1.87 6.85
N ALA A 47 19.37 -1.06 6.96
CA ALA A 47 18.91 -0.12 5.93
C ALA A 47 19.21 1.35 6.26
N TYR A 48 20.01 1.63 7.30
CA TYR A 48 20.29 2.99 7.74
C TYR A 48 21.30 3.70 6.82
N GLU A 49 20.91 4.84 6.26
CA GLU A 49 21.72 5.71 5.41
C GLU A 49 21.60 7.18 5.85
N THR A 50 22.41 8.06 5.28
CA THR A 50 22.32 9.51 5.53
C THR A 50 21.00 10.04 4.96
N ILE A 51 20.35 10.98 5.65
CA ILE A 51 19.10 11.59 5.17
C ILE A 51 19.31 12.19 3.77
N PRO A 52 18.56 11.75 2.72
CA PRO A 52 18.75 12.26 1.37
C PRO A 52 18.42 13.75 1.26
N LYS A 53 19.23 14.50 0.50
CA LYS A 53 19.11 15.97 0.40
C LYS A 53 17.81 16.43 -0.24
N GLU A 54 17.20 15.57 -1.06
CA GLU A 54 15.89 15.72 -1.68
C GLU A 54 14.71 15.38 -0.74
N ARG A 55 14.96 14.84 0.46
CA ARG A 55 13.97 14.69 1.54
C ARG A 55 14.06 15.84 2.53
N LEU A 56 15.28 16.15 2.97
CA LEU A 56 15.60 17.25 3.88
C LEU A 56 17.06 17.67 3.71
N ASN A 57 17.34 18.96 3.67
CA ASN A 57 18.72 19.46 3.73
C ASN A 57 19.26 19.38 5.17
N ILE A 58 19.58 18.17 5.63
CA ILE A 58 19.97 17.89 7.03
C ILE A 58 21.16 18.75 7.50
N ASP A 59 22.08 19.12 6.61
CA ASP A 59 23.21 20.02 6.88
C ASP A 59 22.76 21.38 7.47
N SER A 60 21.57 21.87 7.07
CA SER A 60 20.96 23.11 7.59
C SER A 60 20.30 22.93 8.96
N TRP A 61 19.90 21.71 9.33
CA TRP A 61 19.09 21.41 10.52
C TRP A 61 19.85 20.71 11.65
N GLN A 62 21.01 20.11 11.38
CA GLN A 62 21.76 19.34 12.37
C GLN A 62 22.17 20.18 13.59
N GLY A 63 22.12 19.59 14.79
CA GLY A 63 22.59 20.15 16.06
C GLY A 63 21.73 19.75 17.27
N ASP A 64 22.12 20.22 18.45
CA ASP A 64 21.50 19.87 19.74
C ASP A 64 20.61 20.98 20.34
N SER A 65 20.57 22.16 19.73
CA SER A 65 19.76 23.30 20.17
C SER A 65 18.27 23.13 19.86
N LEU A 66 17.41 23.95 20.48
CA LEU A 66 15.98 23.98 20.15
C LEU A 66 15.77 24.25 18.65
N GLY A 67 14.93 23.43 18.00
CA GLY A 67 14.68 23.51 16.55
C GLY A 67 15.74 22.84 15.68
N ARG A 68 16.72 22.13 16.27
CA ARG A 68 17.72 21.33 15.56
C ARG A 68 17.40 19.83 15.59
N ILE A 69 18.08 19.09 14.73
CA ILE A 69 18.00 17.63 14.61
C ILE A 69 19.33 16.99 15.04
N HIS A 70 19.29 16.08 16.01
CA HIS A 70 20.49 15.41 16.51
C HIS A 70 21.12 14.41 15.51
N THR A 71 20.30 13.61 14.80
CA THR A 71 20.76 12.53 13.90
C THR A 71 20.77 12.93 12.43
N CYS A 72 21.81 12.52 11.70
CA CYS A 72 21.87 12.62 10.24
C CYS A 72 21.56 11.31 9.49
N ARG A 73 21.13 10.24 10.19
CA ARG A 73 20.77 8.94 9.58
C ARG A 73 19.29 8.55 9.81
N GLY A 74 18.74 7.82 8.84
CA GLY A 74 17.42 7.18 8.84
C GLY A 74 17.37 6.04 7.80
N ALA A 75 16.21 5.46 7.52
CA ALA A 75 16.07 4.43 6.48
C ALA A 75 15.02 4.86 5.43
N PHE A 76 15.37 4.89 4.14
CA PHE A 76 14.55 5.56 3.12
C PHE A 76 14.09 4.62 2.00
N LEU A 77 12.94 4.94 1.42
CA LEU A 77 12.46 4.36 0.18
C LEU A 77 13.05 5.12 -1.01
N LYS A 78 13.39 4.36 -2.02
CA LYS A 78 13.88 4.81 -3.32
C LYS A 78 12.70 5.04 -4.25
N ASP A 79 12.90 5.90 -5.25
CA ASP A 79 11.95 6.11 -6.35
C ASP A 79 10.50 6.36 -5.87
N ILE A 80 10.34 7.27 -4.91
CA ILE A 80 9.02 7.57 -4.30
C ILE A 80 8.07 8.32 -5.25
N ASP A 81 8.62 8.99 -6.26
CA ASP A 81 7.90 9.69 -7.32
C ASP A 81 7.34 8.77 -8.41
N LEU A 82 7.86 7.54 -8.53
CA LEU A 82 7.44 6.58 -9.55
C LEU A 82 6.08 5.95 -9.22
N PHE A 83 5.11 6.15 -10.11
CA PHE A 83 3.74 5.59 -10.01
C PHE A 83 3.16 5.29 -11.40
N ASP A 84 2.55 4.10 -11.59
CA ASP A 84 1.80 3.76 -12.82
C ASP A 84 0.33 4.17 -12.71
N HIS A 85 0.07 5.47 -12.74
CA HIS A 85 -1.29 6.01 -12.62
C HIS A 85 -2.24 5.53 -13.74
N ALA A 86 -1.71 5.23 -14.94
CA ALA A 86 -2.51 4.88 -16.11
C ALA A 86 -3.11 3.47 -15.99
N GLU A 87 -2.36 2.53 -15.39
CA GLU A 87 -2.82 1.15 -15.15
C GLU A 87 -4.06 1.06 -14.25
N PHE A 88 -4.24 2.03 -13.34
CA PHE A 88 -5.40 2.14 -12.44
C PHE A 88 -6.52 3.09 -12.95
N GLY A 89 -6.39 3.59 -14.18
CA GLY A 89 -7.33 4.58 -14.74
C GLY A 89 -7.30 5.96 -14.05
N ILE A 90 -6.21 6.28 -13.35
CA ILE A 90 -6.04 7.57 -12.65
C ILE A 90 -5.55 8.62 -13.65
N SER A 91 -6.17 9.81 -13.64
CA SER A 91 -5.72 10.92 -14.49
C SER A 91 -4.34 11.43 -14.05
N ALA A 92 -3.51 11.92 -14.98
CA ALA A 92 -2.21 12.51 -14.63
C ALA A 92 -2.31 13.80 -13.79
N LYS A 93 -3.52 14.35 -13.66
CA LYS A 93 -3.83 15.47 -12.76
C LYS A 93 -4.12 14.95 -11.35
N ASP A 94 -5.02 13.99 -11.25
CA ASP A 94 -5.37 13.30 -10.00
C ASP A 94 -4.14 12.67 -9.35
N ALA A 95 -3.28 12.02 -10.14
CA ALA A 95 -2.04 11.42 -9.65
C ALA A 95 -1.10 12.46 -9.00
N ARG A 96 -0.99 13.67 -9.55
CA ARG A 96 -0.23 14.76 -8.94
C ARG A 96 -0.86 15.25 -7.63
N ALA A 97 -2.19 15.36 -7.61
CA ALA A 97 -2.95 15.69 -6.40
C ALA A 97 -3.11 14.54 -5.39
N MET A 98 -2.58 13.34 -5.66
CA MET A 98 -2.53 12.23 -4.69
C MET A 98 -1.26 12.33 -3.84
N ALA A 99 -1.42 12.17 -2.53
CA ALA A 99 -0.29 11.98 -1.62
C ALA A 99 0.49 10.72 -2.01
N VAL A 100 1.81 10.76 -1.87
CA VAL A 100 2.70 9.66 -2.31
C VAL A 100 2.38 8.36 -1.58
N SER A 101 1.98 8.44 -0.31
CA SER A 101 1.51 7.29 0.46
C SER A 101 0.30 6.61 -0.19
N THR A 102 -0.70 7.38 -0.62
CA THR A 102 -1.87 6.88 -1.37
C THR A 102 -1.45 6.24 -2.70
N ARG A 103 -0.50 6.84 -3.45
CA ARG A 103 0.02 6.27 -4.71
C ARG A 103 0.63 4.88 -4.48
N LYS A 104 1.56 4.76 -3.52
CA LYS A 104 2.24 3.50 -3.16
C LYS A 104 1.25 2.45 -2.64
N LEU A 105 0.25 2.86 -1.85
CA LEU A 105 -0.74 1.93 -1.32
C LEU A 105 -1.74 1.41 -2.36
N ILE A 106 -2.03 2.13 -3.44
CA ILE A 106 -2.82 1.60 -4.56
C ILE A 106 -2.05 0.47 -5.26
N GLU A 107 -0.77 0.68 -5.58
CA GLU A 107 0.09 -0.35 -6.18
C GLU A 107 0.25 -1.58 -5.28
N LEU A 108 0.57 -1.37 -3.99
CA LEU A 108 0.77 -2.47 -3.04
C LEU A 108 -0.53 -3.21 -2.70
N SER A 109 -1.68 -2.53 -2.64
CA SER A 109 -2.96 -3.21 -2.42
C SER A 109 -3.33 -4.09 -3.60
N PHE A 110 -3.09 -3.63 -4.83
CA PHE A 110 -3.24 -4.48 -6.02
C PHE A 110 -2.28 -5.68 -5.99
N LEU A 111 -1.00 -5.48 -5.66
CA LEU A 111 -0.01 -6.57 -5.59
C LEU A 111 -0.34 -7.59 -4.49
N ALA A 112 -0.85 -7.16 -3.33
CA ALA A 112 -1.22 -8.06 -2.22
C ALA A 112 -2.49 -8.87 -2.56
N LEU A 113 -3.46 -8.27 -3.25
CA LEU A 113 -4.60 -8.98 -3.81
C LEU A 113 -4.14 -10.01 -4.85
N LEU A 114 -3.30 -9.57 -5.80
CA LEU A 114 -2.72 -10.42 -6.85
C LEU A 114 -1.99 -11.64 -6.28
N ASP A 115 -1.28 -11.44 -5.17
CA ASP A 115 -0.63 -12.50 -4.42
C ASP A 115 -1.63 -13.48 -3.80
N SER A 116 -2.65 -12.97 -3.10
CA SER A 116 -3.65 -13.81 -2.42
C SER A 116 -4.48 -14.70 -3.36
N GLY A 117 -4.64 -14.29 -4.62
CA GLY A 117 -5.44 -15.04 -5.58
C GLY A 117 -6.96 -14.94 -5.34
N ILE A 118 -7.45 -14.14 -4.38
CA ILE A 118 -8.88 -14.04 -4.07
C ILE A 118 -9.67 -13.39 -5.21
N ASN A 119 -10.98 -13.61 -5.26
CA ASN A 119 -11.87 -12.89 -6.16
C ASN A 119 -12.37 -11.61 -5.44
N TYR A 120 -11.80 -10.43 -5.72
CA TYR A 120 -12.08 -9.21 -4.97
C TYR A 120 -12.95 -8.16 -5.69
N ARG A 121 -12.98 -8.16 -7.02
CA ARG A 121 -13.60 -7.07 -7.79
C ARG A 121 -15.13 -7.09 -7.66
N GLY A 122 -15.71 -5.97 -7.29
CA GLY A 122 -17.15 -5.83 -7.02
C GLY A 122 -17.62 -6.61 -5.79
N ARG A 123 -16.71 -7.08 -4.92
CA ARG A 123 -17.00 -7.93 -3.77
C ARG A 123 -16.91 -7.15 -2.46
N ASN A 124 -17.46 -7.72 -1.39
CA ASN A 124 -17.47 -7.10 -0.06
C ASN A 124 -16.11 -7.23 0.65
N VAL A 125 -15.07 -6.63 0.05
CA VAL A 125 -13.72 -6.56 0.58
C VAL A 125 -13.52 -5.23 1.28
N GLY A 126 -13.14 -5.27 2.57
CA GLY A 126 -12.81 -4.07 3.34
C GLY A 126 -11.43 -3.51 3.02
N CYS A 127 -11.22 -2.22 3.23
CA CYS A 127 -9.96 -1.50 3.08
C CYS A 127 -9.68 -0.68 4.34
N TYR A 128 -8.67 -1.08 5.11
CA TYR A 128 -8.27 -0.43 6.36
C TYR A 128 -6.85 0.10 6.17
N ALA A 129 -6.74 1.39 5.85
CA ALA A 129 -5.49 1.99 5.37
C ALA A 129 -4.95 3.05 6.35
N ALA A 130 -3.68 2.91 6.69
CA ALA A 130 -2.95 3.81 7.60
C ALA A 130 -1.92 4.66 6.85
N ALA A 131 -1.96 5.97 7.08
CA ALA A 131 -0.92 6.90 6.68
C ALA A 131 -1.01 8.14 7.56
N THR A 132 0.12 8.80 7.77
CA THR A 132 0.23 10.00 8.60
C THR A 132 -0.51 11.17 7.96
N ALA A 133 -1.57 11.66 8.62
CA ALA A 133 -2.41 12.73 8.07
C ALA A 133 -1.63 14.03 7.83
N HIS A 134 -0.61 14.30 8.65
CA HIS A 134 0.27 15.47 8.53
C HIS A 134 1.12 15.43 7.26
N ASP A 135 1.66 14.26 6.89
CA ASP A 135 2.46 14.10 5.67
C ASP A 135 1.59 14.25 4.43
N ILE A 136 0.36 13.72 4.46
CA ILE A 136 -0.62 13.88 3.38
C ILE A 136 -0.91 15.36 3.10
N LEU A 137 -1.20 16.14 4.15
CA LEU A 137 -1.55 17.57 4.07
C LEU A 137 -0.35 18.51 3.85
N SER A 138 0.88 18.09 4.18
CA SER A 138 2.08 18.92 4.02
C SER A 138 2.71 18.82 2.62
N VAL A 139 2.30 17.83 1.83
CA VAL A 139 2.98 17.40 0.60
C VAL A 139 2.09 17.60 -0.63
N VAL A 140 0.79 17.40 -0.49
CA VAL A 140 -0.19 17.88 -1.45
C VAL A 140 -0.78 19.18 -0.91
N GLU A 141 -0.46 20.31 -1.53
CA GLU A 141 -1.29 21.51 -1.42
C GLU A 141 -2.50 21.29 -2.35
N PRO A 142 -3.72 21.04 -1.82
CA PRO A 142 -4.89 20.85 -2.66
C PRO A 142 -5.34 22.23 -3.14
N ASP A 143 -5.65 22.38 -4.44
CA ASP A 143 -6.33 23.59 -4.90
C ASP A 143 -7.80 23.57 -4.42
N GLU A 144 -8.02 24.15 -3.23
CA GLU A 144 -9.34 24.25 -2.60
C GLU A 144 -10.34 25.08 -3.42
N TYR A 145 -9.86 25.89 -4.37
CA TYR A 145 -10.68 26.73 -5.25
C TYR A 145 -11.03 26.04 -6.57
N GLU A 146 -10.47 24.85 -6.84
CA GLU A 146 -10.77 24.14 -8.06
C GLU A 146 -12.15 23.47 -8.00
N ALA A 147 -13.14 24.06 -8.69
CA ALA A 147 -14.52 23.57 -8.81
C ALA A 147 -14.70 22.16 -9.43
N ARG A 148 -13.60 21.49 -9.82
CA ARG A 148 -13.54 20.10 -10.29
C ARG A 148 -12.46 19.29 -9.55
N GLY A 149 -12.13 19.66 -8.31
CA GLY A 149 -11.08 19.02 -7.51
C GLY A 149 -11.36 17.53 -7.24
N SER A 150 -10.33 16.69 -7.37
CA SER A 150 -10.43 15.22 -7.17
C SER A 150 -10.48 14.80 -5.68
N PHE A 151 -10.41 15.77 -4.76
CA PHE A 151 -10.18 15.58 -3.32
C PHE A 151 -8.99 14.67 -2.97
N ALA A 152 -8.10 14.37 -3.92
CA ALA A 152 -7.20 13.21 -3.87
C ALA A 152 -6.09 13.29 -2.78
N GLY A 153 -5.85 14.50 -2.25
CA GLY A 153 -4.82 14.79 -1.26
C GLY A 153 -5.33 14.92 0.18
N ILE A 154 -6.60 14.59 0.49
CA ILE A 154 -7.10 14.65 1.87
C ILE A 154 -6.89 13.30 2.60
N PRO A 155 -6.69 13.28 3.94
CA PRO A 155 -6.34 12.05 4.67
C PRO A 155 -7.26 10.85 4.45
N CYS A 156 -8.57 11.05 4.27
CA CYS A 156 -9.49 9.91 4.05
C CYS A 156 -9.33 9.22 2.70
N MET A 157 -8.65 9.84 1.72
CA MET A 157 -8.38 9.24 0.42
C MET A 157 -7.37 8.10 0.46
N VAL A 158 -6.59 7.96 1.54
CA VAL A 158 -5.65 6.83 1.71
C VAL A 158 -6.37 5.48 1.61
N ALA A 159 -7.58 5.36 2.18
CA ALA A 159 -8.41 4.18 2.03
C ALA A 159 -9.31 4.28 0.79
N ASN A 160 -9.99 5.42 0.62
CA ASN A 160 -11.06 5.55 -0.37
C ASN A 160 -10.59 5.45 -1.82
N LYS A 161 -9.38 5.91 -2.17
CA LYS A 161 -8.85 5.74 -3.53
C LYS A 161 -8.43 4.29 -3.81
N ILE A 162 -7.95 3.54 -2.81
CA ILE A 162 -7.71 2.09 -2.96
C ILE A 162 -9.05 1.39 -3.28
N SER A 163 -10.07 1.62 -2.45
CA SER A 163 -11.40 1.02 -2.62
C SER A 163 -12.03 1.36 -3.97
N TYR A 164 -11.93 2.62 -4.40
CA TYR A 164 -12.44 3.09 -5.69
C TYR A 164 -11.71 2.48 -6.90
N HIS A 165 -10.37 2.55 -6.94
CA HIS A 165 -9.60 2.08 -8.11
C HIS A 165 -9.51 0.54 -8.19
N LEU A 166 -9.66 -0.16 -7.06
CA LEU A 166 -9.66 -1.62 -7.01
C LEU A 166 -11.09 -2.24 -6.93
N ASP A 167 -12.14 -1.43 -7.04
CA ASP A 167 -13.55 -1.91 -7.08
C ASP A 167 -13.91 -2.77 -5.84
N LEU A 168 -13.57 -2.25 -4.64
CA LEU A 168 -13.83 -2.89 -3.35
C LEU A 168 -15.13 -2.35 -2.74
N GLY A 169 -16.07 -3.23 -2.42
CA GLY A 169 -17.42 -2.88 -1.94
C GLY A 169 -17.60 -2.89 -0.42
N GLY A 170 -16.56 -3.18 0.37
CA GLY A 170 -16.64 -3.25 1.83
C GLY A 170 -16.27 -1.95 2.56
N PRO A 171 -16.14 -1.98 3.90
CA PRO A 171 -15.79 -0.81 4.70
C PRO A 171 -14.46 -0.19 4.28
N SER A 172 -14.42 1.13 4.07
CA SER A 172 -13.23 1.86 3.62
C SER A 172 -12.82 2.88 4.69
N ILE A 173 -11.79 2.56 5.49
CA ILE A 173 -11.48 3.24 6.75
C ILE A 173 -10.03 3.77 6.76
N PRO A 174 -9.83 5.11 6.80
CA PRO A 174 -8.53 5.74 7.02
C PRO A 174 -8.17 5.77 8.51
N ILE A 175 -6.91 5.50 8.87
CA ILE A 175 -6.49 5.32 10.28
C ILE A 175 -5.16 6.03 10.57
N ASP A 176 -5.14 6.83 11.63
CA ASP A 176 -3.93 7.41 12.21
C ASP A 176 -4.00 7.32 13.75
N THR A 177 -3.19 6.42 14.32
CA THR A 177 -2.88 6.28 15.75
C THR A 177 -1.35 6.28 15.95
N ALA A 178 -0.62 7.05 15.14
CA ALA A 178 0.84 7.06 15.09
C ALA A 178 1.46 5.65 14.93
N CYS A 179 2.44 5.28 15.74
CA CYS A 179 3.22 4.04 15.59
C CYS A 179 2.38 2.74 15.70
N SER A 180 1.15 2.81 16.24
CA SER A 180 0.21 1.68 16.30
C SER A 180 -0.79 1.61 15.13
N SER A 181 -0.81 2.58 14.20
CA SER A 181 -1.87 2.73 13.18
C SER A 181 -2.19 1.44 12.42
N SER A 182 -1.17 0.75 11.91
CA SER A 182 -1.39 -0.46 11.12
C SER A 182 -1.81 -1.68 11.94
N LEU A 183 -1.55 -1.68 13.26
CA LEU A 183 -2.11 -2.66 14.20
C LEU A 183 -3.57 -2.33 14.51
N THR A 184 -3.90 -1.06 14.74
CA THR A 184 -5.29 -0.59 14.87
C THR A 184 -6.11 -0.95 13.61
N ALA A 185 -5.53 -0.75 12.42
CA ALA A 185 -6.12 -1.15 11.15
C ALA A 185 -6.36 -2.67 11.07
N LEU A 186 -5.39 -3.49 11.44
CA LEU A 186 -5.56 -4.93 11.51
C LEU A 186 -6.65 -5.34 12.52
N HIS A 187 -6.69 -4.72 13.69
CA HIS A 187 -7.71 -5.01 14.70
C HIS A 187 -9.12 -4.74 14.19
N LEU A 188 -9.36 -3.57 13.59
CA LEU A 188 -10.66 -3.20 13.03
C LEU A 188 -11.05 -4.11 11.86
N ALA A 189 -10.12 -4.47 10.98
CA ALA A 189 -10.36 -5.41 9.88
C ALA A 189 -10.72 -6.82 10.39
N VAL A 190 -10.05 -7.29 11.45
CA VAL A 190 -10.38 -8.56 12.12
C VAL A 190 -11.77 -8.52 12.77
N GLN A 191 -12.17 -7.40 13.39
CA GLN A 191 -13.54 -7.28 13.92
C GLN A 191 -14.58 -7.24 12.80
N GLY A 192 -14.35 -6.47 11.74
CA GLY A 192 -15.28 -6.36 10.60
C GLY A 192 -15.57 -7.71 9.95
N MET A 193 -14.54 -8.53 9.71
CA MET A 193 -14.74 -9.89 9.18
C MET A 193 -15.48 -10.82 10.16
N ARG A 194 -15.17 -10.74 11.47
CA ARG A 194 -15.86 -11.54 12.51
C ARG A 194 -17.34 -11.15 12.65
N ASN A 195 -17.65 -9.87 12.47
CA ASN A 195 -19.02 -9.34 12.39
C ASN A 195 -19.70 -9.59 11.03
N ARG A 196 -18.99 -10.18 10.06
CA ARG A 196 -19.44 -10.39 8.67
C ARG A 196 -19.76 -9.09 7.91
N GLU A 197 -19.16 -7.97 8.32
CA GLU A 197 -19.21 -6.68 7.62
C GLU A 197 -18.45 -6.73 6.28
N CYS A 198 -17.41 -7.57 6.18
CA CYS A 198 -16.69 -7.91 4.94
C CYS A 198 -16.31 -9.40 4.89
N GLU A 199 -16.15 -9.96 3.69
CA GLU A 199 -15.75 -11.37 3.48
C GLU A 199 -14.23 -11.58 3.50
N SER A 200 -13.49 -10.50 3.23
CA SER A 200 -12.04 -10.38 3.35
C SER A 200 -11.68 -8.91 3.54
N ALA A 201 -10.45 -8.60 3.92
CA ALA A 201 -10.01 -7.22 4.08
C ALA A 201 -8.56 -7.02 3.63
N ILE A 202 -8.29 -5.81 3.18
CA ILE A 202 -6.95 -5.28 2.94
C ILE A 202 -6.57 -4.44 4.16
N VAL A 203 -5.39 -4.68 4.70
CA VAL A 203 -4.77 -3.85 5.75
C VAL A 203 -3.49 -3.26 5.18
N SER A 204 -3.50 -1.95 4.96
CA SER A 204 -2.48 -1.20 4.24
C SER A 204 -1.85 -0.17 5.16
N ALA A 205 -0.53 0.05 5.06
CA ALA A 205 0.13 1.15 5.77
C ALA A 205 1.31 1.71 4.99
N CYS A 206 1.45 3.04 4.97
CA CYS A 206 2.58 3.71 4.35
C CYS A 206 3.07 4.89 5.18
N GLN A 207 4.35 4.83 5.56
CA GLN A 207 5.11 5.93 6.16
C GLN A 207 6.10 6.44 5.11
N LEU A 208 6.16 7.76 4.95
CA LEU A 208 7.16 8.45 4.13
C LEU A 208 7.78 9.58 4.95
N ASN A 209 8.94 10.08 4.54
CA ASN A 209 9.75 11.00 5.32
C ASN A 209 10.05 12.26 4.51
N LEU A 210 9.03 13.10 4.37
CA LEU A 210 9.14 14.37 3.69
C LEU A 210 9.41 15.53 4.66
N ARG A 211 9.64 15.24 5.97
CA ARG A 211 10.09 16.21 6.98
C ARG A 211 11.02 15.58 8.04
N PHE A 212 10.47 14.78 8.95
CA PHE A 212 11.17 14.23 10.12
C PHE A 212 10.51 12.92 10.60
N SER A 213 10.87 11.82 9.95
CA SER A 213 10.59 10.44 10.36
C SER A 213 11.91 9.69 10.59
N ARG A 214 11.86 8.60 11.35
CA ARG A 214 13.00 7.69 11.57
C ARG A 214 13.17 6.66 10.46
N GLY A 215 12.12 6.42 9.67
CA GLY A 215 12.20 5.59 8.47
C GLY A 215 10.96 5.70 7.56
N GLU A 216 11.11 5.21 6.33
CA GLU A 216 10.08 5.11 5.30
C GLU A 216 9.76 3.63 4.99
N GLY A 217 8.51 3.33 4.66
CA GLY A 217 8.13 1.98 4.24
C GLY A 217 6.63 1.83 4.04
N ALA A 218 6.27 0.95 3.11
CA ALA A 218 4.90 0.67 2.75
C ALA A 218 4.64 -0.84 2.73
N VAL A 219 3.57 -1.30 3.37
CA VAL A 219 3.19 -2.72 3.43
C VAL A 219 1.68 -2.84 3.31
N THR A 220 1.24 -3.82 2.52
CA THR A 220 -0.15 -4.24 2.46
C THR A 220 -0.26 -5.74 2.67
N VAL A 221 -1.21 -6.16 3.51
CA VAL A 221 -1.61 -7.55 3.67
C VAL A 221 -3.08 -7.74 3.34
N VAL A 222 -3.42 -8.89 2.76
CA VAL A 222 -4.80 -9.34 2.57
C VAL A 222 -5.11 -10.41 3.61
N ILE A 223 -6.24 -10.25 4.29
CA ILE A 223 -6.69 -11.14 5.36
C ILE A 223 -8.09 -11.67 5.09
N LYS A 224 -8.37 -12.85 5.64
CA LYS A 224 -9.63 -13.58 5.45
C LYS A 224 -9.87 -14.51 6.64
N LEU A 225 -11.11 -14.90 6.91
CA LEU A 225 -11.38 -15.90 7.96
C LEU A 225 -10.71 -17.23 7.61
N LEU A 226 -10.12 -17.89 8.62
CA LEU A 226 -9.24 -19.05 8.38
C LEU A 226 -9.95 -20.20 7.65
N GLN A 227 -11.21 -20.47 8.00
CA GLN A 227 -11.98 -21.55 7.37
C GLN A 227 -12.33 -21.23 5.91
N ASP A 228 -12.66 -19.97 5.61
CA ASP A 228 -12.90 -19.51 4.23
C ASP A 228 -11.61 -19.56 3.39
N ALA A 229 -10.45 -19.25 3.99
CA ALA A 229 -9.15 -19.37 3.33
C ALA A 229 -8.76 -20.84 3.02
N ILE A 230 -8.98 -21.75 3.98
CA ILE A 230 -8.75 -23.19 3.78
C ILE A 230 -9.68 -23.75 2.70
N ARG A 231 -10.98 -23.43 2.77
CA ARG A 231 -11.99 -23.87 1.78
C ARG A 231 -11.62 -23.44 0.37
N ASP A 232 -11.20 -22.19 0.20
CA ASP A 232 -10.94 -21.61 -1.12
C ASP A 232 -9.51 -21.89 -1.63
N GLY A 233 -8.72 -22.66 -0.88
CA GLY A 233 -7.35 -23.06 -1.26
C GLY A 233 -6.40 -21.87 -1.35
N ASP A 234 -6.57 -20.88 -0.48
CA ASP A 234 -5.69 -19.72 -0.39
C ASP A 234 -4.35 -20.13 0.24
N HIS A 235 -3.24 -19.52 -0.21
CA HIS A 235 -1.97 -19.66 0.52
C HIS A 235 -2.09 -18.88 1.84
N ILE A 236 -1.52 -19.42 2.92
CA ILE A 236 -1.62 -18.82 4.27
C ILE A 236 -0.20 -18.61 4.79
N TYR A 237 0.18 -17.35 4.99
CA TYR A 237 1.48 -16.95 5.57
C TYR A 237 1.51 -17.11 7.10
N GLY A 238 0.34 -16.95 7.75
CA GLY A 238 0.20 -17.03 9.20
C GLY A 238 -1.26 -16.90 9.62
N THR A 239 -1.56 -17.32 10.86
CA THR A 239 -2.91 -17.33 11.42
C THR A 239 -2.99 -16.38 12.61
N ILE A 240 -3.70 -15.26 12.48
CA ILE A 240 -4.01 -14.36 13.59
C ILE A 240 -5.07 -15.02 14.47
N LEU A 241 -4.72 -15.34 15.72
CA LEU A 241 -5.65 -15.90 16.70
C LEU A 241 -6.46 -14.79 17.39
N GLY A 242 -5.80 -13.68 17.72
CA GLY A 242 -6.42 -12.57 18.43
C GLY A 242 -5.65 -11.27 18.32
N THR A 243 -6.37 -10.16 18.46
CA THR A 243 -5.86 -8.79 18.41
C THR A 243 -6.48 -8.00 19.55
N GLY A 244 -5.73 -7.07 20.13
CA GLY A 244 -6.20 -6.24 21.24
C GLY A 244 -5.65 -4.82 21.13
N ILE A 245 -6.50 -3.83 21.37
CA ILE A 245 -6.10 -2.41 21.43
C ILE A 245 -6.69 -1.72 22.67
N ASN A 246 -6.00 -0.69 23.14
CA ASN A 246 -6.49 0.23 24.18
C ASN A 246 -5.79 1.61 24.08
N ALA A 247 -6.04 2.48 25.06
CA ALA A 247 -5.31 3.71 25.27
C ALA A 247 -4.80 3.79 26.73
N SER A 248 -3.64 4.42 26.93
CA SER A 248 -2.98 4.59 28.23
C SER A 248 -3.65 5.63 29.14
N GLY A 249 -4.53 6.48 28.59
CA GLY A 249 -5.18 7.56 29.33
C GLY A 249 -4.19 8.64 29.82
N SER A 250 -4.60 9.42 30.82
CA SER A 250 -3.81 10.52 31.41
C SER A 250 -2.87 10.08 32.55
N VAL A 251 -2.52 8.80 32.61
CA VAL A 251 -1.70 8.21 33.71
C VAL A 251 -0.24 8.69 33.66
N ALA A 252 0.24 9.09 32.49
CA ALA A 252 1.58 9.65 32.26
C ALA A 252 1.52 10.76 31.19
N PRO A 253 2.57 11.57 31.01
CA PRO A 253 2.68 12.49 29.88
C PRO A 253 2.50 11.76 28.54
N ALA A 254 1.95 12.43 27.52
CA ALA A 254 1.56 11.78 26.25
C ALA A 254 2.70 11.07 25.49
N TYR A 255 3.96 11.41 25.75
CA TYR A 255 5.14 10.75 25.17
C TYR A 255 5.69 9.58 26.02
N ALA A 256 5.19 9.38 27.23
CA ALA A 256 5.69 8.38 28.16
C ALA A 256 4.91 7.04 28.04
N PRO A 257 5.60 5.89 27.95
CA PRO A 257 4.95 4.59 27.86
C PRO A 257 4.38 4.15 29.22
N VAL A 258 3.27 3.40 29.18
CA VAL A 258 2.57 2.93 30.38
C VAL A 258 2.47 1.40 30.35
N ALA A 259 3.34 0.72 31.11
CA ALA A 259 3.47 -0.74 31.15
C ALA A 259 2.13 -1.47 31.31
N ASN A 260 1.32 -1.08 32.31
CA ASN A 260 0.03 -1.73 32.58
C ASN A 260 -0.97 -1.59 31.42
N ALA A 261 -0.90 -0.52 30.64
CA ALA A 261 -1.76 -0.34 29.47
C ALA A 261 -1.29 -1.24 28.31
N GLN A 262 0.02 -1.35 28.08
CA GLN A 262 0.58 -2.28 27.09
C GLN A 262 0.26 -3.75 27.45
N ALA A 263 0.39 -4.12 28.73
CA ALA A 263 0.02 -5.43 29.24
C ALA A 263 -1.50 -5.72 29.12
N ASP A 264 -2.38 -4.74 29.34
CA ASP A 264 -3.82 -4.91 29.09
C ASP A 264 -4.14 -5.10 27.60
N ALA A 265 -3.48 -4.39 26.68
CA ALA A 265 -3.63 -4.62 25.24
C ALA A 265 -3.22 -6.06 24.86
N MET A 266 -2.13 -6.55 25.43
CA MET A 266 -1.70 -7.96 25.33
C MET A 266 -2.76 -8.92 25.88
N HIS A 267 -3.27 -8.70 27.10
CA HIS A 267 -4.31 -9.55 27.70
C HIS A 267 -5.62 -9.56 26.89
N ARG A 268 -5.98 -8.46 26.20
CA ARG A 268 -7.09 -8.43 25.24
C ARG A 268 -6.82 -9.32 24.03
N ALA A 269 -5.61 -9.28 23.47
CA ALA A 269 -5.24 -10.08 22.30
C ALA A 269 -5.23 -11.60 22.59
N TYR A 270 -4.88 -12.03 23.80
CA TYR A 270 -4.97 -13.44 24.20
C TYR A 270 -6.39 -13.93 24.54
N ARG A 271 -7.35 -13.02 24.78
CA ARG A 271 -8.71 -13.38 25.24
C ARG A 271 -9.44 -14.22 24.18
N GLY A 272 -9.84 -15.43 24.55
CA GLY A 272 -10.57 -16.34 23.65
C GLY A 272 -9.71 -17.00 22.56
N THR A 273 -8.38 -16.95 22.66
CA THR A 273 -7.48 -17.62 21.70
C THR A 273 -7.21 -19.10 22.00
N GLY A 274 -7.50 -19.56 23.23
CA GLY A 274 -7.05 -20.87 23.71
C GLY A 274 -5.52 -20.98 23.88
N ARG A 275 -4.82 -19.83 23.99
CA ARG A 275 -3.38 -19.71 24.26
C ARG A 275 -3.14 -18.78 25.45
N THR A 276 -1.96 -18.85 26.03
CA THR A 276 -1.47 -17.97 27.10
C THR A 276 -0.12 -17.34 26.72
N PRO A 277 0.28 -16.22 27.34
CA PRO A 277 1.58 -15.61 27.10
C PRO A 277 2.78 -16.56 27.29
N ARG A 278 2.69 -17.55 28.20
CA ARG A 278 3.77 -18.51 28.45
C ARG A 278 4.03 -19.48 27.28
N ASP A 279 3.04 -19.64 26.40
CA ASP A 279 3.07 -20.59 25.29
C ASP A 279 3.88 -20.08 24.07
N VAL A 280 4.29 -18.81 24.04
CA VAL A 280 4.96 -18.22 22.87
C VAL A 280 6.34 -18.79 22.61
N ASP A 281 6.69 -18.94 21.34
CA ASP A 281 8.04 -19.33 20.94
C ASP A 281 8.93 -18.10 20.74
N TYR A 282 8.35 -16.97 20.29
CA TYR A 282 9.06 -15.72 20.03
C TYR A 282 8.18 -14.47 20.28
N ILE A 283 8.79 -13.36 20.69
CA ILE A 283 8.13 -12.06 20.87
C ILE A 283 8.80 -11.00 19.99
N GLU A 284 8.03 -10.43 19.07
CA GLU A 284 8.44 -9.29 18.24
C GLU A 284 7.96 -8.01 18.94
N MET A 285 8.90 -7.31 19.58
CA MET A 285 8.64 -6.18 20.46
C MET A 285 8.46 -4.85 19.71
N HIS A 286 7.83 -3.88 20.37
CA HIS A 286 7.77 -2.52 19.87
C HIS A 286 9.16 -1.87 19.91
N ALA A 287 9.92 -2.01 21.01
CA ALA A 287 11.35 -1.70 21.20
C ALA A 287 11.96 -0.77 20.14
N THR A 288 11.89 0.54 20.43
CA THR A 288 12.21 1.65 19.50
C THR A 288 13.57 2.28 19.75
N GLY A 289 14.40 1.66 20.60
CA GLY A 289 15.70 2.19 21.03
C GLY A 289 15.58 3.35 22.01
N THR A 290 14.47 3.45 22.75
CA THR A 290 14.23 4.56 23.68
C THR A 290 14.72 4.21 25.09
N ALA A 291 15.47 5.13 25.69
CA ALA A 291 16.11 4.92 27.00
C ALA A 291 15.11 4.58 28.13
N ALA A 292 13.89 5.11 28.06
CA ALA A 292 12.83 4.83 29.03
C ALA A 292 11.81 3.77 28.55
N GLY A 293 11.50 3.72 27.25
CA GLY A 293 10.45 2.85 26.73
C GLY A 293 10.86 1.40 26.57
N ASP A 294 12.08 1.13 26.11
CA ASP A 294 12.56 -0.24 25.92
C ASP A 294 12.68 -0.99 27.28
N PRO A 295 13.19 -0.37 28.38
CA PRO A 295 13.09 -0.97 29.72
C PRO A 295 11.67 -1.12 30.25
N THR A 296 10.78 -0.16 29.96
CA THR A 296 9.38 -0.25 30.38
C THR A 296 8.70 -1.45 29.72
N GLU A 297 8.86 -1.61 28.40
CA GLU A 297 8.27 -2.70 27.64
C GLU A 297 8.86 -4.06 28.02
N ALA A 298 10.19 -4.20 27.97
CA ALA A 298 10.85 -5.47 28.24
C ALA A 298 10.53 -6.00 29.64
N ASN A 299 10.43 -5.13 30.65
CA ASN A 299 10.22 -5.59 32.02
C ASN A 299 8.78 -6.08 32.29
N TRP A 300 7.74 -5.51 31.67
CA TRP A 300 6.38 -6.06 31.77
C TRP A 300 6.20 -7.30 30.89
N VAL A 301 6.82 -7.33 29.71
CA VAL A 301 6.87 -8.54 28.87
C VAL A 301 7.50 -9.67 29.67
N GLY A 302 8.60 -9.41 30.36
CA GLY A 302 9.27 -10.39 31.20
C GLY A 302 8.37 -10.91 32.33
N GLU A 303 7.70 -10.03 33.05
CA GLU A 303 6.77 -10.39 34.14
C GLU A 303 5.61 -11.28 33.67
N HIS A 304 4.96 -10.92 32.55
CA HIS A 304 3.78 -11.64 32.06
C HIS A 304 4.09 -12.91 31.26
N PHE A 305 5.27 -13.00 30.62
CA PHE A 305 5.70 -14.13 29.80
C PHE A 305 6.70 -15.05 30.53
N ALA A 306 7.04 -14.75 31.79
CA ALA A 306 8.00 -15.47 32.63
C ALA A 306 7.83 -17.00 32.63
N ARG A 307 8.95 -17.70 32.47
CA ARG A 307 9.06 -19.17 32.46
C ARG A 307 10.51 -19.64 32.71
N ASP A 308 10.69 -20.94 32.93
CA ASP A 308 12.01 -21.51 33.27
C ASP A 308 13.01 -21.61 32.11
N SER A 309 12.52 -21.68 30.88
CA SER A 309 13.34 -21.70 29.66
C SER A 309 13.55 -20.31 29.09
N GLU A 310 14.56 -20.18 28.23
CA GLU A 310 14.85 -18.97 27.45
C GLU A 310 13.60 -18.34 26.78
N LEU A 311 13.58 -17.01 26.75
CA LEU A 311 12.54 -16.20 26.13
C LEU A 311 13.16 -15.38 25.00
N LEU A 312 12.87 -15.77 23.76
CA LEU A 312 13.42 -15.17 22.55
C LEU A 312 12.64 -13.90 22.21
N ILE A 313 13.34 -12.77 22.17
CA ILE A 313 12.79 -11.45 21.90
C ILE A 313 13.57 -10.75 20.77
N GLY A 314 12.92 -9.85 20.04
CA GLY A 314 13.59 -9.04 19.03
C GLY A 314 12.70 -7.93 18.47
N SER A 315 13.27 -7.08 17.62
CA SER A 315 12.55 -5.97 16.96
C SER A 315 13.17 -5.68 15.61
N VAL A 316 12.37 -5.74 14.55
CA VAL A 316 12.74 -5.45 13.15
C VAL A 316 13.30 -4.03 12.98
N LYS A 317 12.97 -3.11 13.90
CA LYS A 317 13.36 -1.70 13.83
C LYS A 317 14.86 -1.51 13.96
N GLY A 318 15.57 -2.47 14.56
CA GLY A 318 17.04 -2.49 14.58
C GLY A 318 17.66 -2.69 13.20
N ASN A 319 16.94 -3.31 12.25
CA ASN A 319 17.39 -3.55 10.88
C ASN A 319 16.96 -2.43 9.91
N ILE A 320 15.72 -1.95 10.02
CA ILE A 320 15.11 -1.04 9.02
C ILE A 320 14.64 0.32 9.56
N GLY A 321 15.03 0.68 10.79
CA GLY A 321 14.53 1.88 11.46
C GLY A 321 13.08 1.76 11.93
N HIS A 322 12.59 2.82 12.60
CA HIS A 322 11.19 2.87 13.00
C HIS A 322 10.34 3.42 11.85
N LEU A 323 9.54 2.54 11.22
CA LEU A 323 8.67 2.90 10.09
C LEU A 323 7.32 3.49 10.53
N GLU A 324 7.29 4.21 11.65
CA GLU A 324 6.12 4.81 12.31
C GLU A 324 4.80 4.04 12.10
N VAL A 325 3.85 4.56 11.29
CA VAL A 325 2.53 3.92 11.06
C VAL A 325 2.60 2.52 10.46
N THR A 326 3.64 2.21 9.67
CA THR A 326 3.88 0.91 9.01
C THR A 326 4.63 -0.07 9.91
N ALA A 327 5.16 0.37 11.06
CA ALA A 327 6.09 -0.42 11.86
C ALA A 327 5.54 -1.78 12.32
N PHE A 328 4.24 -1.87 12.64
CA PHE A 328 3.62 -3.15 12.95
C PHE A 328 3.54 -4.09 11.73
N LEU A 329 3.13 -3.63 10.55
CA LEU A 329 3.07 -4.49 9.37
C LEU A 329 4.45 -4.94 8.89
N ALA A 330 5.50 -4.12 9.04
CA ALA A 330 6.87 -4.56 8.79
C ALA A 330 7.33 -5.64 9.79
N SER A 331 6.91 -5.52 11.06
CA SER A 331 7.11 -6.54 12.08
C SER A 331 6.33 -7.82 11.73
N LEU A 332 5.10 -7.70 11.23
CA LEU A 332 4.29 -8.82 10.76
C LEU A 332 4.92 -9.52 9.54
N CYS A 333 5.52 -8.80 8.59
CA CYS A 333 6.29 -9.38 7.50
C CYS A 333 7.47 -10.22 8.02
N LYS A 334 8.25 -9.69 8.98
CA LYS A 334 9.31 -10.48 9.65
C LYS A 334 8.74 -11.73 10.31
N VAL A 335 7.59 -11.64 10.99
CA VAL A 335 6.95 -12.81 11.61
C VAL A 335 6.48 -13.83 10.57
N CYS A 336 5.84 -13.42 9.47
CA CYS A 336 5.49 -14.33 8.38
C CYS A 336 6.72 -15.04 7.79
N ALA A 337 7.85 -14.34 7.65
CA ALA A 337 9.13 -14.94 7.24
C ALA A 337 9.63 -16.00 8.24
N ILE A 338 9.50 -15.75 9.55
CA ILE A 338 9.84 -16.71 10.62
C ILE A 338 8.92 -17.94 10.54
N LEU A 339 7.62 -17.75 10.29
CA LEU A 339 6.65 -18.85 10.21
C LEU A 339 6.88 -19.75 8.98
N ASP A 340 7.32 -19.18 7.86
CA ASP A 340 7.65 -19.92 6.63
C ASP A 340 9.00 -20.66 6.75
N THR A 341 10.04 -19.98 7.22
CA THR A 341 11.40 -20.54 7.29
C THR A 341 11.71 -21.34 8.55
N SER A 342 10.93 -21.19 9.63
CA SER A 342 11.25 -21.66 10.99
C SER A 342 12.62 -21.18 11.50
N VAL A 343 13.06 -19.99 11.08
CA VAL A 343 14.31 -19.33 11.51
C VAL A 343 14.00 -17.89 11.93
N ILE A 344 14.47 -17.48 13.11
CA ILE A 344 14.46 -16.08 13.54
C ILE A 344 15.66 -15.37 12.91
N PRO A 345 15.44 -14.32 12.09
CA PRO A 345 16.55 -13.59 11.50
C PRO A 345 17.29 -12.71 12.53
N PRO A 346 18.59 -12.43 12.30
CA PRO A 346 19.42 -11.58 13.14
C PRO A 346 18.82 -10.20 13.46
N ASN A 347 18.86 -9.86 14.75
CA ASN A 347 18.75 -8.49 15.23
C ASN A 347 20.13 -7.81 15.17
N VAL A 348 20.23 -6.70 14.44
CA VAL A 348 21.46 -5.91 14.28
C VAL A 348 21.50 -4.70 15.24
N ASN A 349 22.62 -3.98 15.27
CA ASN A 349 22.85 -2.78 16.09
C ASN A 349 22.76 -2.94 17.63
N LEU A 350 22.72 -4.18 18.14
CA LEU A 350 22.77 -4.48 19.57
C LEU A 350 24.17 -4.91 20.02
N HIS A 351 24.94 -3.96 20.57
CA HIS A 351 26.31 -4.19 21.04
C HIS A 351 26.42 -4.31 22.58
N THR A 352 25.69 -3.46 23.30
CA THR A 352 25.69 -3.41 24.77
C THR A 352 24.25 -3.51 25.26
N LEU A 353 23.99 -4.45 26.17
CA LEU A 353 22.66 -4.64 26.75
C LEU A 353 22.32 -3.51 27.72
N ASN A 354 21.10 -2.95 27.63
CA ASN A 354 20.63 -1.91 28.54
C ASN A 354 20.45 -2.48 29.96
N PRO A 355 21.15 -1.97 31.00
CA PRO A 355 21.10 -2.53 32.35
C PRO A 355 19.78 -2.30 33.09
N ALA A 356 18.90 -1.41 32.60
CA ALA A 356 17.56 -1.22 33.15
C ALA A 356 16.56 -2.33 32.75
N ILE A 357 16.93 -3.20 31.80
CA ILE A 357 16.17 -4.41 31.44
C ILE A 357 16.66 -5.57 32.31
N LYS A 358 15.72 -6.31 32.90
CA LYS A 358 16.00 -7.46 33.79
C LYS A 358 16.36 -8.75 33.02
N TRP A 359 17.39 -8.68 32.15
CA TRP A 359 17.79 -9.77 31.23
C TRP A 359 17.88 -11.16 31.89
N GLY A 360 18.61 -11.26 33.01
CA GLY A 360 18.84 -12.53 33.70
C GLY A 360 17.64 -13.05 34.48
N GLU A 361 16.77 -12.17 35.00
CA GLU A 361 15.56 -12.54 35.75
C GLU A 361 14.54 -13.23 34.84
N TYR A 362 14.35 -12.67 33.64
CA TYR A 362 13.36 -13.14 32.67
C TYR A 362 13.94 -14.04 31.56
N LYS A 363 15.24 -14.38 31.66
CA LYS A 363 15.96 -15.26 30.72
C LYS A 363 15.81 -14.81 29.26
N PHE A 364 15.89 -13.50 29.04
CA PHE A 364 15.80 -12.90 27.72
C PHE A 364 17.04 -13.17 26.88
N ARG A 365 16.82 -13.50 25.60
CA ARG A 365 17.86 -13.54 24.57
C ARG A 365 17.36 -12.88 23.29
N VAL A 366 18.21 -12.04 22.71
CA VAL A 366 18.04 -11.49 21.37
C VAL A 366 18.84 -12.35 20.38
N PRO A 367 18.24 -12.91 19.33
CA PRO A 367 18.97 -13.59 18.26
C PRO A 367 19.87 -12.62 17.49
N LEU A 368 21.19 -12.73 17.68
CA LEU A 368 22.18 -11.93 16.95
C LEU A 368 22.63 -12.61 15.63
N ASP A 369 22.28 -13.88 15.44
CA ASP A 369 22.56 -14.69 14.26
C ASP A 369 21.30 -15.50 13.90
N ALA A 370 21.23 -16.00 12.66
CA ALA A 370 20.06 -16.75 12.17
C ALA A 370 19.80 -17.98 13.07
N THR A 371 18.72 -17.94 13.84
CA THR A 371 18.47 -18.87 14.95
C THR A 371 17.25 -19.73 14.65
N PRO A 372 17.38 -21.06 14.47
CA PRO A 372 16.23 -21.96 14.31
C PRO A 372 15.27 -21.87 15.50
N ILE A 373 13.96 -21.84 15.22
CA ILE A 373 12.92 -21.82 16.25
C ILE A 373 12.14 -23.14 16.22
N ILE A 374 11.92 -23.72 17.40
CA ILE A 374 11.24 -25.00 17.57
C ILE A 374 9.91 -24.75 18.30
N PRO A 375 8.75 -25.18 17.76
CA PRO A 375 7.48 -25.08 18.43
C PRO A 375 7.48 -25.78 19.80
N ARG A 376 7.09 -25.06 20.85
CA ARG A 376 6.88 -25.64 22.18
C ARG A 376 5.55 -26.36 22.33
N SER A 377 4.55 -25.98 21.52
CA SER A 377 3.25 -26.65 21.51
C SER A 377 3.38 -28.09 21.01
N SER A 378 2.70 -29.04 21.66
CA SER A 378 2.57 -30.42 21.18
C SER A 378 1.87 -30.53 19.82
N SER A 379 1.14 -29.49 19.39
CA SER A 379 0.60 -29.39 18.03
C SER A 379 1.67 -29.15 16.95
N GLY A 380 2.90 -28.80 17.34
CA GLY A 380 3.99 -28.51 16.42
C GLY A 380 3.73 -27.28 15.54
N LYS A 381 3.09 -26.25 16.11
CA LYS A 381 2.84 -24.92 15.52
C LYS A 381 3.56 -23.86 16.34
N LEU A 382 4.24 -22.92 15.66
CA LEU A 382 4.86 -21.77 16.30
C LEU A 382 3.80 -20.78 16.77
N LEU A 383 4.00 -20.15 17.92
CA LEU A 383 3.19 -19.05 18.43
C LEU A 383 4.06 -17.80 18.63
N VAL A 384 3.69 -16.71 17.96
CA VAL A 384 4.42 -15.43 17.97
C VAL A 384 3.52 -14.32 18.50
N SER A 385 4.11 -13.46 19.32
CA SER A 385 3.44 -12.35 20.00
C SER A 385 4.04 -11.03 19.54
N ILE A 386 3.22 -10.11 19.04
CA ILE A 386 3.68 -8.84 18.44
C ILE A 386 3.05 -7.66 19.18
N SER A 387 3.87 -6.71 19.65
CA SER A 387 3.42 -5.45 20.27
C SER A 387 3.67 -4.24 19.36
N SER A 388 2.78 -3.24 19.41
CA SER A 388 3.06 -1.90 18.87
C SER A 388 2.32 -0.82 19.66
N SER A 389 3.04 0.22 20.07
CA SER A 389 2.48 1.35 20.83
C SER A 389 2.75 2.67 20.11
N GLY A 390 1.72 3.46 19.86
CA GLY A 390 1.83 4.82 19.34
C GLY A 390 2.19 5.83 20.43
N ILE A 391 2.95 6.86 20.05
CA ILE A 391 3.03 8.11 20.84
C ILE A 391 1.61 8.67 21.05
N GLY A 392 1.34 9.27 22.22
CA GLY A 392 -0.02 9.56 22.68
C GLY A 392 -0.66 8.39 23.46
N GLY A 393 -0.02 7.22 23.48
CA GLY A 393 -0.41 6.10 24.34
C GLY A 393 -1.51 5.19 23.77
N ALA A 394 -1.71 5.17 22.45
CA ALA A 394 -2.51 4.12 21.81
C ALA A 394 -1.68 2.82 21.78
N ASN A 395 -2.15 1.74 22.40
CA ASN A 395 -1.41 0.47 22.43
C ASN A 395 -2.15 -0.61 21.67
N GLY A 396 -1.41 -1.49 21.02
CA GLY A 396 -1.92 -2.64 20.30
C GLY A 396 -1.05 -3.89 20.48
N HIS A 397 -1.69 -5.04 20.42
CA HIS A 397 -1.05 -6.35 20.52
C HIS A 397 -1.72 -7.38 19.60
N VAL A 398 -0.95 -8.30 19.04
CA VAL A 398 -1.42 -9.37 18.13
C VAL A 398 -0.77 -10.70 18.49
N VAL A 399 -1.55 -11.79 18.40
CA VAL A 399 -1.08 -13.17 18.58
C VAL A 399 -1.24 -13.91 17.25
N VAL A 400 -0.12 -14.40 16.70
CA VAL A 400 -0.05 -15.10 15.41
C VAL A 400 0.46 -16.53 15.63
N GLU A 401 -0.17 -17.51 14.99
CA GLU A 401 0.23 -18.92 14.97
C GLU A 401 0.69 -19.31 13.56
N SER A 402 1.56 -20.34 13.44
CA SER A 402 1.90 -20.97 12.16
C SER A 402 0.65 -21.26 11.30
N PRO A 403 0.77 -21.19 9.97
CA PRO A 403 -0.31 -21.63 9.08
C PRO A 403 -0.71 -23.09 9.37
N PRO A 404 -1.96 -23.49 9.07
CA PRO A 404 -2.36 -24.89 9.13
C PRO A 404 -1.42 -25.75 8.28
N ARG A 405 -1.03 -26.93 8.78
CA ARG A 405 -0.23 -27.86 7.98
C ARG A 405 -1.03 -28.26 6.72
N PRO A 406 -0.46 -28.11 5.50
CA PRO A 406 -1.12 -28.60 4.30
C PRO A 406 -1.40 -30.09 4.40
N TYR A 407 -2.58 -30.52 3.97
CA TYR A 407 -2.91 -31.93 3.89
C TYR A 407 -2.24 -32.51 2.63
N THR A 408 -0.98 -32.94 2.75
CA THR A 408 -0.23 -33.52 1.63
C THR A 408 -0.72 -34.92 1.31
N ASN A 409 -1.82 -35.02 0.56
CA ASN A 409 -2.14 -36.25 -0.16
C ASN A 409 -0.97 -36.59 -1.11
N GLY A 410 -0.56 -37.85 -1.10
CA GLY A 410 0.73 -38.26 -1.67
C GLY A 410 0.84 -37.98 -3.16
N SER A 411 1.72 -37.04 -3.52
CA SER A 411 2.30 -36.78 -4.85
C SER A 411 1.67 -37.56 -6.02
N LEU A 412 0.50 -37.14 -6.50
CA LEU A 412 0.13 -37.39 -7.90
C LEU A 412 1.07 -36.56 -8.78
N GLN A 413 2.16 -37.16 -9.27
CA GLN A 413 3.00 -36.51 -10.27
C GLN A 413 2.13 -36.17 -11.48
N ALA A 414 1.95 -34.87 -11.75
CA ALA A 414 1.36 -34.43 -12.99
C ALA A 414 2.23 -34.96 -14.14
N SER A 415 1.65 -35.80 -15.01
CA SER A 415 2.40 -36.33 -16.15
C SER A 415 2.94 -35.16 -16.98
N LYS A 416 4.24 -35.20 -17.32
CA LYS A 416 4.94 -34.22 -18.17
C LYS A 416 4.41 -34.13 -19.62
N SER A 417 3.27 -34.75 -19.91
CA SER A 417 2.65 -34.85 -21.24
C SER A 417 1.21 -34.30 -21.28
N ARG A 418 0.71 -33.68 -20.20
CA ARG A 418 -0.67 -33.16 -20.15
C ARG A 418 -0.79 -31.81 -20.85
N PRO A 419 -1.94 -31.50 -21.47
CA PRO A 419 -2.35 -30.13 -21.71
C PRO A 419 -2.68 -29.43 -20.38
N ILE A 420 -2.39 -28.13 -20.29
CA ILE A 420 -2.76 -27.26 -19.17
C ILE A 420 -3.39 -25.96 -19.67
N LEU A 421 -4.34 -25.42 -18.91
CA LEU A 421 -4.94 -24.11 -19.15
C LEU A 421 -4.12 -23.03 -18.45
N LEU A 422 -3.51 -22.13 -19.22
CA LEU A 422 -2.91 -20.90 -18.71
C LEU A 422 -3.86 -19.72 -18.94
N VAL A 423 -4.00 -18.88 -17.92
CA VAL A 423 -4.78 -17.65 -17.98
C VAL A 423 -3.83 -16.48 -17.72
N ALA A 424 -3.78 -15.54 -18.64
CA ALA A 424 -3.08 -14.27 -18.49
C ALA A 424 -4.08 -13.13 -18.36
N GLY A 425 -3.72 -12.09 -17.61
CA GLY A 425 -4.59 -10.93 -17.48
C GLY A 425 -3.90 -9.74 -16.81
N GLY A 426 -4.56 -8.58 -16.94
CA GLY A 426 -4.12 -7.31 -16.38
C GLY A 426 -5.29 -6.34 -16.20
N LEU A 427 -5.01 -5.16 -15.64
CA LEU A 427 -5.97 -4.06 -15.57
C LEU A 427 -6.09 -3.32 -16.91
N THR A 428 -5.11 -3.46 -17.81
CA THR A 428 -5.11 -2.90 -19.16
C THR A 428 -4.83 -3.99 -20.23
N PRO A 429 -5.15 -3.77 -21.51
CA PRO A 429 -4.80 -4.71 -22.58
C PRO A 429 -3.28 -4.95 -22.67
N ARG A 430 -2.50 -3.89 -22.41
CA ARG A 430 -1.03 -3.89 -22.41
C ARG A 430 -0.47 -4.82 -21.33
N SER A 431 -0.91 -4.66 -20.08
CA SER A 431 -0.43 -5.50 -18.98
C SER A 431 -0.88 -6.94 -19.14
N ALA A 432 -2.11 -7.19 -19.62
CA ALA A 432 -2.58 -8.54 -19.95
C ALA A 432 -1.71 -9.23 -21.01
N ALA A 433 -1.30 -8.51 -22.08
CA ALA A 433 -0.41 -9.03 -23.11
C ALA A 433 1.01 -9.30 -22.57
N SER A 434 1.59 -8.37 -21.80
CA SER A 434 2.93 -8.56 -21.21
C SER A 434 2.98 -9.69 -20.18
N VAL A 435 1.90 -9.90 -19.41
CA VAL A 435 1.74 -11.09 -18.55
C VAL A 435 1.64 -12.36 -19.41
N ALA A 436 0.94 -12.33 -20.54
CA ALA A 436 0.82 -13.48 -21.45
C ALA A 436 2.18 -13.90 -22.03
N GLU A 437 2.99 -12.95 -22.48
CA GLU A 437 4.38 -13.18 -22.93
C GLU A 437 5.24 -13.77 -21.80
N SER A 438 5.20 -13.15 -20.61
CA SER A 438 5.93 -13.61 -19.42
C SER A 438 5.55 -15.03 -18.98
N LEU A 439 4.27 -15.40 -19.14
CA LEU A 439 3.77 -16.75 -18.83
C LEU A 439 4.17 -17.77 -19.90
N ALA A 440 4.19 -17.39 -21.18
CA ALA A 440 4.71 -18.23 -22.26
C ALA A 440 6.19 -18.59 -22.02
N GLU A 441 7.02 -17.61 -21.65
CA GLU A 441 8.42 -17.85 -21.28
C GLU A 441 8.54 -18.74 -20.04
N THR A 442 7.76 -18.48 -18.99
CA THR A 442 7.82 -19.23 -17.73
C THR A 442 7.42 -20.69 -17.93
N ALA A 443 6.39 -20.95 -18.74
CA ALA A 443 5.93 -22.29 -19.05
C ALA A 443 6.92 -23.12 -19.89
N GLY A 444 7.83 -22.46 -20.61
CA GLY A 444 8.90 -23.10 -21.38
C GLY A 444 10.14 -23.49 -20.56
N ARG A 445 10.19 -23.19 -19.25
CA ARG A 445 11.36 -23.47 -18.39
C ARG A 445 11.29 -24.88 -17.80
N ASP A 446 12.38 -25.62 -17.92
CA ASP A 446 12.54 -26.93 -17.29
C ASP A 446 12.36 -26.86 -15.76
N GLY A 447 11.62 -27.83 -15.21
CA GLY A 447 11.44 -27.98 -13.76
C GLY A 447 10.29 -27.18 -13.15
N ILE A 448 9.59 -26.33 -13.91
CA ILE A 448 8.36 -25.68 -13.45
C ILE A 448 7.22 -26.70 -13.35
N ASP A 449 6.48 -26.66 -12.24
CA ASP A 449 5.27 -27.46 -12.09
C ASP A 449 4.09 -26.81 -12.84
N ALA A 450 3.74 -27.42 -13.97
CA ALA A 450 2.69 -26.97 -14.87
C ALA A 450 1.30 -26.87 -14.20
N ALA A 451 1.00 -27.76 -13.24
CA ALA A 451 -0.27 -27.77 -12.52
C ALA A 451 -0.32 -26.62 -11.48
N ALA A 452 0.78 -26.39 -10.77
CA ALA A 452 0.91 -25.26 -9.85
C ALA A 452 0.90 -23.90 -10.59
N LEU A 453 1.52 -23.84 -11.78
CA LEU A 453 1.53 -22.67 -12.66
C LEU A 453 0.10 -22.35 -13.13
N SER A 454 -0.58 -23.31 -13.74
CA SER A 454 -1.98 -23.18 -14.16
C SER A 454 -2.89 -22.70 -13.02
N THR A 455 -2.73 -23.28 -11.82
CA THR A 455 -3.53 -22.92 -10.65
C THR A 455 -3.27 -21.51 -10.16
N THR A 456 -2.01 -21.07 -10.12
CA THR A 456 -1.63 -19.71 -9.71
C THR A 456 -2.13 -18.69 -10.73
N CYS A 457 -1.90 -18.93 -12.01
CA CYS A 457 -2.32 -18.04 -13.10
C CYS A 457 -3.84 -17.95 -13.21
N GLY A 458 -4.58 -19.04 -13.04
CA GLY A 458 -6.05 -19.04 -12.98
C GLY A 458 -6.60 -18.18 -11.83
N ARG A 459 -6.03 -18.34 -10.62
CA ARG A 459 -6.39 -17.52 -9.44
C ARG A 459 -6.00 -16.04 -9.58
N ARG A 460 -4.97 -15.72 -10.36
CA ARG A 460 -4.61 -14.33 -10.73
C ARG A 460 -5.53 -13.78 -11.82
N GLY A 461 -5.86 -14.56 -12.84
CA GLY A 461 -6.69 -14.15 -13.98
C GLY A 461 -8.11 -13.72 -13.59
N ARG A 462 -8.74 -14.39 -12.62
CA ARG A 462 -10.08 -14.00 -12.12
C ARG A 462 -10.15 -12.59 -11.47
N GLN A 463 -9.01 -12.02 -11.12
CA GLN A 463 -8.89 -10.67 -10.57
C GLN A 463 -8.79 -9.58 -11.65
N MET A 464 -8.60 -9.97 -12.90
CA MET A 464 -8.22 -9.06 -13.99
C MET A 464 -9.41 -8.64 -14.83
N ILE A 465 -9.33 -7.41 -15.34
CA ILE A 465 -10.31 -6.79 -16.24
C ILE A 465 -10.09 -7.30 -17.67
N TRP A 466 -8.84 -7.31 -18.12
CA TRP A 466 -8.43 -7.82 -19.43
C TRP A 466 -7.87 -9.22 -19.27
N ARG A 467 -8.35 -10.16 -20.08
CA ARG A 467 -8.02 -11.59 -19.96
C ARG A 467 -7.74 -12.20 -21.32
N THR A 468 -6.82 -13.14 -21.33
CA THR A 468 -6.59 -14.07 -22.44
C THR A 468 -6.20 -15.43 -21.86
N TYR A 469 -6.30 -16.49 -22.66
CA TYR A 469 -5.95 -17.83 -22.22
C TYR A 469 -5.25 -18.59 -23.35
N SER A 470 -4.50 -19.62 -22.98
CA SER A 470 -3.94 -20.58 -23.92
C SER A 470 -3.99 -21.98 -23.31
N VAL A 471 -4.11 -22.99 -24.16
CA VAL A 471 -4.00 -24.39 -23.78
C VAL A 471 -2.71 -24.90 -24.39
N ILE A 472 -1.77 -25.34 -23.56
CA ILE A 472 -0.44 -25.78 -24.01
C ILE A 472 -0.13 -27.17 -23.49
N ARG A 473 0.67 -27.94 -24.22
CA ARG A 473 1.29 -29.15 -23.69
C ARG A 473 2.69 -28.83 -23.18
N HIS A 474 3.04 -29.45 -22.05
CA HIS A 474 4.38 -29.32 -21.47
C HIS A 474 5.47 -29.74 -22.48
N GLY A 475 6.38 -28.82 -22.80
CA GLY A 475 7.47 -29.04 -23.76
C GLY A 475 7.19 -28.61 -25.21
N GLU A 476 6.00 -28.08 -25.53
CA GLU A 476 5.77 -27.44 -26.83
C GLU A 476 6.40 -26.01 -26.84
N PRO A 477 7.19 -25.64 -27.86
CA PRO A 477 8.07 -24.47 -27.80
C PRO A 477 7.38 -23.11 -28.01
N VAL A 478 6.07 -23.07 -28.28
CA VAL A 478 5.35 -21.82 -28.56
C VAL A 478 3.97 -21.83 -27.90
N CYS A 479 3.81 -21.07 -26.82
CA CYS A 479 2.51 -20.72 -26.27
C CYS A 479 1.97 -19.47 -26.98
N GLN A 480 0.95 -19.61 -27.81
CA GLN A 480 0.26 -18.45 -28.41
C GLN A 480 -0.97 -18.09 -27.57
N PHE A 481 -1.01 -16.86 -27.09
CA PHE A 481 -2.21 -16.27 -26.48
C PHE A 481 -2.93 -15.38 -27.51
N PRO A 482 -4.26 -15.48 -27.66
CA PRO A 482 -5.06 -14.49 -28.38
C PRO A 482 -4.94 -13.09 -27.76
N LEU A 483 -5.33 -12.06 -28.51
CA LEU A 483 -5.42 -10.69 -27.98
C LEU A 483 -6.32 -10.66 -26.72
N PRO A 484 -5.91 -9.96 -25.64
CA PRO A 484 -6.75 -9.82 -24.45
C PRO A 484 -8.10 -9.18 -24.75
N VAL A 485 -9.15 -9.75 -24.18
CA VAL A 485 -10.52 -9.22 -24.22
C VAL A 485 -10.93 -8.73 -22.84
N ILE A 486 -11.87 -7.78 -22.80
CA ILE A 486 -12.45 -7.29 -21.55
C ILE A 486 -13.44 -8.33 -21.01
N ALA A 487 -13.22 -8.76 -19.76
CA ALA A 487 -14.19 -9.56 -19.02
C ALA A 487 -15.34 -8.66 -18.54
N PRO A 488 -16.62 -9.05 -18.78
CA PRO A 488 -17.76 -8.27 -18.32
C PRO A 488 -17.83 -8.24 -16.78
N ARG A 489 -18.34 -7.12 -16.23
CA ARG A 489 -18.48 -6.94 -14.77
C ARG A 489 -19.66 -7.72 -14.21
N GLU A 490 -20.77 -7.75 -14.94
CA GLU A 490 -21.94 -8.56 -14.62
C GLU A 490 -21.77 -9.93 -15.27
N GLN A 491 -21.95 -11.00 -14.48
CA GLN A 491 -21.85 -12.37 -14.95
C GLN A 491 -23.14 -12.73 -15.68
N GLN A 492 -23.02 -13.04 -16.97
CA GLN A 492 -24.17 -13.46 -17.77
C GLN A 492 -24.68 -14.85 -17.32
N PRO A 493 -25.99 -15.13 -17.42
CA PRO A 493 -26.54 -16.44 -17.09
C PRO A 493 -25.90 -17.54 -17.96
N ILE A 494 -25.50 -18.65 -17.36
CA ILE A 494 -24.99 -19.81 -18.10
C ILE A 494 -26.07 -20.88 -18.26
N VAL A 495 -26.40 -21.15 -19.52
CA VAL A 495 -27.43 -22.10 -19.95
C VAL A 495 -26.76 -23.42 -20.32
N PHE A 496 -27.01 -24.48 -19.57
CA PHE A 496 -26.56 -25.82 -19.94
C PHE A 496 -27.57 -26.45 -20.91
N LEU A 497 -27.13 -26.72 -22.15
CA LEU A 497 -27.94 -27.29 -23.21
C LEU A 497 -27.57 -28.75 -23.47
N PHE A 498 -28.43 -29.68 -23.07
CA PHE A 498 -28.25 -31.11 -23.28
C PHE A 498 -28.68 -31.52 -24.70
N SER A 499 -27.74 -31.96 -25.52
CA SER A 499 -28.02 -32.38 -26.90
C SER A 499 -28.91 -33.63 -27.00
N GLY A 500 -29.66 -33.73 -28.10
CA GLY A 500 -30.42 -34.92 -28.44
C GLY A 500 -29.59 -36.03 -29.10
N GLN A 501 -30.28 -36.94 -29.79
CA GLN A 501 -29.68 -38.03 -30.55
C GLN A 501 -28.97 -37.51 -31.82
N GLY A 502 -27.82 -38.11 -32.16
CA GLY A 502 -26.97 -37.73 -33.29
C GLY A 502 -25.46 -37.71 -32.99
N PRO A 503 -24.98 -37.14 -31.86
CA PRO A 503 -23.56 -36.95 -31.60
C PRO A 503 -22.86 -38.22 -31.05
N GLN A 504 -23.60 -39.27 -30.68
CA GLN A 504 -23.04 -40.49 -30.10
C GLN A 504 -22.04 -41.19 -31.03
N HIS A 505 -20.93 -41.64 -30.45
CA HIS A 505 -19.88 -42.38 -31.15
C HIS A 505 -19.03 -43.17 -30.15
N VAL A 506 -18.41 -44.27 -30.58
CA VAL A 506 -17.79 -45.27 -29.66
C VAL A 506 -16.60 -44.74 -28.86
N ASN A 507 -16.04 -43.59 -29.24
CA ASN A 507 -14.88 -43.01 -28.55
C ASN A 507 -15.24 -41.94 -27.50
N MET A 508 -16.52 -41.54 -27.38
CA MET A 508 -16.89 -40.37 -26.59
C MET A 508 -16.58 -40.50 -25.09
N GLY A 509 -15.86 -39.53 -24.54
CA GLY A 509 -15.54 -39.43 -23.11
C GLY A 509 -14.46 -40.41 -22.65
N ARG A 510 -13.77 -41.11 -23.57
CA ARG A 510 -12.71 -42.08 -23.24
C ARG A 510 -11.56 -41.43 -22.49
N GLN A 511 -11.10 -40.27 -22.92
CA GLN A 511 -9.99 -39.57 -22.30
C GLN A 511 -10.44 -38.93 -20.99
N LEU A 512 -11.67 -38.38 -20.95
CA LEU A 512 -12.24 -37.84 -19.72
C LEU A 512 -12.41 -38.91 -18.62
N PHE A 513 -12.87 -40.12 -18.96
CA PHE A 513 -12.99 -41.27 -18.05
C PHE A 513 -11.62 -41.75 -17.54
N GLN A 514 -10.58 -41.73 -18.38
CA GLN A 514 -9.23 -42.08 -17.94
C GLN A 514 -8.65 -40.99 -17.02
N ARG A 515 -8.88 -39.71 -17.35
CA ARG A 515 -8.21 -38.56 -16.72
C ARG A 515 -8.88 -38.07 -15.43
N PHE A 516 -10.20 -37.93 -15.40
CA PHE A 516 -10.94 -37.26 -14.32
C PHE A 516 -11.70 -38.27 -13.44
N PRO A 517 -11.38 -38.39 -12.13
CA PRO A 517 -12.07 -39.30 -11.22
C PRO A 517 -13.59 -39.10 -11.20
N VAL A 518 -14.08 -37.86 -11.08
CA VAL A 518 -15.53 -37.56 -11.00
C VAL A 518 -16.31 -38.08 -12.22
N PHE A 519 -15.75 -37.92 -13.42
CA PHE A 519 -16.36 -38.44 -14.65
C PHE A 519 -16.40 -39.97 -14.64
N ARG A 520 -15.28 -40.60 -14.28
CA ARG A 520 -15.13 -42.05 -14.21
C ARG A 520 -16.06 -42.69 -13.18
N ASP A 521 -16.11 -42.13 -11.99
CA ASP A 521 -16.84 -42.69 -10.86
C ASP A 521 -18.34 -42.59 -11.12
N THR A 522 -18.80 -41.46 -11.67
CA THR A 522 -20.18 -41.29 -12.16
C THR A 522 -20.51 -42.26 -13.31
N ALA A 523 -19.66 -42.37 -14.32
CA ALA A 523 -19.87 -43.32 -15.41
C ALA A 523 -19.93 -44.78 -14.92
N THR A 524 -19.09 -45.15 -13.95
CA THR A 524 -19.06 -46.49 -13.33
C THR A 524 -20.32 -46.75 -12.50
N GLN A 525 -20.80 -45.75 -11.76
CA GLN A 525 -22.07 -45.81 -11.01
C GLN A 525 -23.27 -46.04 -11.95
N LEU A 526 -23.31 -45.33 -13.09
CA LEU A 526 -24.36 -45.47 -14.10
C LEU A 526 -24.25 -46.81 -14.86
N ASP A 527 -23.04 -47.33 -15.10
CA ASP A 527 -22.83 -48.68 -15.64
C ASP A 527 -23.28 -49.78 -14.66
N ALA A 528 -23.15 -49.57 -13.36
CA ALA A 528 -23.71 -50.47 -12.36
C ALA A 528 -25.25 -50.48 -12.38
N VAL A 529 -25.91 -49.33 -12.61
CA VAL A 529 -27.37 -49.27 -12.84
C VAL A 529 -27.74 -50.03 -14.12
N TYR A 530 -27.04 -49.79 -15.23
CA TYR A 530 -27.27 -50.49 -16.49
C TYR A 530 -27.07 -52.02 -16.35
N ARG A 531 -26.01 -52.46 -15.67
CA ARG A 531 -25.73 -53.87 -15.41
C ARG A 531 -26.81 -54.53 -14.55
N ARG A 532 -27.43 -53.82 -13.60
CA ARG A 532 -28.58 -54.33 -12.83
C ARG A 532 -29.85 -54.45 -13.67
N ALA A 533 -30.13 -53.49 -14.55
CA ALA A 533 -31.35 -53.47 -15.37
C ALA A 533 -31.30 -54.43 -16.57
N VAL A 534 -30.15 -54.50 -17.26
CA VAL A 534 -29.98 -55.20 -18.55
C VAL A 534 -29.14 -56.50 -18.41
N GLY A 535 -28.54 -56.74 -17.24
CA GLY A 535 -27.77 -57.94 -16.94
C GLY A 535 -26.32 -57.95 -17.43
N VAL A 536 -25.87 -56.91 -18.14
CA VAL A 536 -24.50 -56.78 -18.69
C VAL A 536 -24.00 -55.34 -18.55
N SER A 537 -22.67 -55.15 -18.47
CA SER A 537 -22.07 -53.81 -18.52
C SER A 537 -22.31 -53.16 -19.88
N LEU A 538 -22.62 -51.87 -19.91
CA LEU A 538 -22.60 -51.07 -21.13
C LEU A 538 -21.13 -50.85 -21.55
N ILE A 539 -20.28 -50.47 -20.59
CA ILE A 539 -18.87 -50.12 -20.81
C ILE A 539 -18.10 -51.31 -21.41
N GLU A 540 -18.15 -52.48 -20.78
CA GLU A 540 -17.40 -53.67 -21.24
C GLU A 540 -17.96 -54.23 -22.57
N ARG A 541 -19.29 -54.18 -22.75
CA ARG A 541 -19.93 -54.78 -23.92
C ARG A 541 -19.64 -54.00 -25.19
N ILE A 542 -19.78 -52.67 -25.17
CA ILE A 542 -19.63 -51.82 -26.37
C ILE A 542 -18.27 -51.13 -26.46
N GLY A 543 -17.46 -51.17 -25.40
CA GLY A 543 -16.20 -50.42 -25.31
C GLY A 543 -16.42 -48.92 -25.31
N LEU A 544 -17.35 -48.41 -24.48
CA LEU A 544 -17.66 -46.97 -24.50
C LEU A 544 -16.46 -46.13 -24.02
N PHE A 545 -15.86 -46.52 -22.89
CA PHE A 545 -14.70 -45.84 -22.31
C PHE A 545 -13.38 -46.64 -22.38
N ASP A 546 -13.44 -47.94 -22.70
CA ASP A 546 -12.29 -48.82 -22.95
C ASP A 546 -12.29 -49.27 -24.43
N ALA A 547 -11.11 -49.45 -25.02
CA ALA A 547 -10.95 -49.98 -26.37
C ALA A 547 -11.36 -51.47 -26.50
N LYS A 548 -11.44 -52.21 -25.37
CA LYS A 548 -11.85 -53.61 -25.33
C LYS A 548 -13.38 -53.78 -25.34
N ALA A 549 -13.99 -53.67 -26.52
CA ALA A 549 -15.40 -54.02 -26.72
C ALA A 549 -15.57 -55.55 -26.88
N SER A 550 -16.53 -56.15 -26.16
CA SER A 550 -16.90 -57.56 -26.38
C SER A 550 -17.82 -57.76 -27.60
N LEU A 551 -18.47 -56.71 -28.10
CA LEU A 551 -19.36 -56.73 -29.25
C LEU A 551 -19.22 -55.44 -30.08
N PRO A 552 -18.81 -55.51 -31.37
CA PRO A 552 -18.71 -54.31 -32.23
C PRO A 552 -20.10 -53.78 -32.60
N LEU A 553 -20.28 -52.46 -32.50
CA LEU A 553 -21.54 -51.79 -32.83
C LEU A 553 -21.72 -51.53 -34.34
N PRO A 554 -22.96 -51.66 -34.88
CA PRO A 554 -23.29 -51.30 -36.26
C PRO A 554 -23.15 -49.79 -36.56
N SER A 555 -23.24 -49.41 -37.84
CA SER A 555 -23.07 -48.03 -38.31
C SER A 555 -24.18 -47.06 -37.90
N VAL A 556 -25.36 -47.61 -37.59
CA VAL A 556 -26.50 -47.00 -36.91
C VAL A 556 -26.70 -47.82 -35.63
N TRP A 557 -26.59 -47.19 -34.47
CA TRP A 557 -26.68 -47.89 -33.18
C TRP A 557 -28.13 -48.23 -32.83
N PRO A 558 -28.41 -49.33 -32.10
CA PRO A 558 -29.74 -49.59 -31.57
C PRO A 558 -30.17 -48.52 -30.56
N ILE A 559 -31.44 -48.13 -30.55
CA ILE A 559 -31.96 -47.07 -29.66
C ILE A 559 -31.75 -47.38 -28.17
N ALA A 560 -31.87 -48.67 -27.78
CA ALA A 560 -31.57 -49.19 -26.44
C ALA A 560 -30.09 -49.06 -26.02
N ILE A 561 -29.17 -48.76 -26.95
CA ILE A 561 -27.78 -48.42 -26.68
C ILE A 561 -27.57 -46.90 -26.75
N ILE A 562 -28.23 -46.20 -27.68
CA ILE A 562 -28.08 -44.75 -27.87
C ILE A 562 -28.47 -43.97 -26.60
N LEU A 563 -29.70 -44.16 -26.09
CA LEU A 563 -30.21 -43.31 -25.01
C LEU A 563 -29.41 -43.49 -23.71
N PRO A 564 -29.08 -44.71 -23.24
CA PRO A 564 -28.28 -44.90 -22.04
C PRO A 564 -26.82 -44.42 -22.22
N SER A 565 -26.24 -44.57 -23.41
CA SER A 565 -24.87 -44.10 -23.68
C SER A 565 -24.78 -42.57 -23.68
N LEU A 566 -25.78 -41.88 -24.24
CA LEU A 566 -25.84 -40.41 -24.21
C LEU A 566 -26.08 -39.90 -22.78
N ALA A 567 -27.04 -40.47 -22.05
CA ALA A 567 -27.32 -40.10 -20.67
C ALA A 567 -26.08 -40.29 -19.78
N MET A 568 -25.38 -41.43 -19.89
CA MET A 568 -24.17 -41.71 -19.14
C MET A 568 -23.07 -40.65 -19.34
N VAL A 569 -22.80 -40.26 -20.59
CA VAL A 569 -21.77 -39.27 -20.92
C VAL A 569 -22.18 -37.86 -20.51
N GLN A 570 -23.44 -37.48 -20.73
CA GLN A 570 -23.95 -36.16 -20.38
C GLN A 570 -23.99 -35.94 -18.86
N ILE A 571 -24.41 -36.94 -18.09
CA ILE A 571 -24.43 -36.90 -16.62
C ILE A 571 -22.99 -36.88 -16.07
N ALA A 572 -22.08 -37.69 -16.62
CA ALA A 572 -20.67 -37.68 -16.20
C ALA A 572 -19.95 -36.36 -16.54
N LEU A 573 -20.25 -35.74 -17.69
CA LEU A 573 -19.74 -34.42 -18.06
C LEU A 573 -20.32 -33.30 -17.19
N TYR A 574 -21.62 -33.38 -16.87
CA TYR A 574 -22.27 -32.45 -15.94
C TYR A 574 -21.63 -32.50 -14.55
N ASP A 575 -21.47 -33.68 -13.97
CA ASP A 575 -20.83 -33.85 -12.65
C ASP A 575 -19.36 -33.38 -12.67
N LEU A 576 -18.63 -33.63 -13.77
CA LEU A 576 -17.27 -33.12 -13.97
C LEU A 576 -17.23 -31.58 -13.95
N LEU A 577 -18.12 -30.92 -14.71
CA LEU A 577 -18.21 -29.45 -14.76
C LEU A 577 -18.56 -28.86 -13.39
N LEU A 578 -19.52 -29.46 -12.67
CA LEU A 578 -19.86 -29.07 -11.30
C LEU A 578 -18.67 -29.18 -10.35
N SER A 579 -17.87 -30.26 -10.45
CA SER A 579 -16.68 -30.47 -9.61
C SER A 579 -15.56 -29.45 -9.88
N ILE A 580 -15.48 -28.95 -11.11
CA ILE A 580 -14.57 -27.87 -11.53
C ILE A 580 -15.21 -26.48 -11.26
N GLY A 581 -16.41 -26.41 -10.69
CA GLY A 581 -17.06 -25.15 -10.27
C GLY A 581 -17.85 -24.42 -11.36
N ILE A 582 -18.07 -25.03 -12.53
CA ILE A 582 -19.00 -24.51 -13.54
C ILE A 582 -20.40 -25.04 -13.22
N ARG A 583 -21.36 -24.14 -12.94
CA ARG A 583 -22.73 -24.48 -12.56
C ARG A 583 -23.72 -23.78 -13.50
N PRO A 584 -24.84 -24.42 -13.91
CA PRO A 584 -25.90 -23.78 -14.67
C PRO A 584 -26.70 -22.80 -13.81
N ASP A 585 -27.08 -21.67 -14.40
CA ASP A 585 -28.20 -20.85 -13.91
C ASP A 585 -29.53 -21.32 -14.53
N VAL A 586 -29.47 -21.82 -15.77
CA VAL A 586 -30.60 -22.29 -16.56
C VAL A 586 -30.26 -23.62 -17.23
N LEU A 587 -31.25 -24.48 -17.39
CA LEU A 587 -31.14 -25.81 -17.99
C LEU A 587 -32.12 -25.96 -19.15
N VAL A 588 -31.68 -26.62 -20.22
CA VAL A 588 -32.56 -27.02 -21.34
C VAL A 588 -32.04 -28.31 -21.97
N GLY A 589 -32.94 -29.18 -22.43
CA GLY A 589 -32.59 -30.38 -23.18
C GLY A 589 -33.28 -30.42 -24.53
N HIS A 590 -32.64 -31.02 -25.53
CA HIS A 590 -33.22 -31.32 -26.84
C HIS A 590 -33.51 -32.82 -26.91
N SER A 591 -34.76 -33.21 -27.16
CA SER A 591 -35.13 -34.63 -27.40
C SER A 591 -34.61 -35.56 -26.28
N ALA A 592 -33.74 -36.53 -26.62
CA ALA A 592 -33.09 -37.48 -25.72
C ALA A 592 -32.35 -36.81 -24.54
N GLY A 593 -31.79 -35.60 -24.73
CA GLY A 593 -31.08 -34.85 -23.70
C GLY A 593 -31.95 -34.45 -22.51
N GLU A 594 -33.28 -34.40 -22.68
CA GLU A 594 -34.23 -34.18 -21.58
C GLU A 594 -34.25 -35.35 -20.57
N THR A 595 -33.61 -36.49 -20.86
CA THR A 595 -33.39 -37.56 -19.87
C THR A 595 -32.34 -37.18 -18.83
N SER A 596 -31.21 -36.63 -19.29
CA SER A 596 -30.13 -36.14 -18.42
C SER A 596 -30.57 -34.93 -17.59
N LEU A 597 -31.49 -34.13 -18.15
CA LEU A 597 -32.13 -32.97 -17.53
C LEU A 597 -32.89 -33.32 -16.24
N LEU A 598 -33.46 -34.53 -16.13
CA LEU A 598 -34.14 -35.00 -14.91
C LEU A 598 -33.21 -35.02 -13.68
N TYR A 599 -31.97 -35.46 -13.87
CA TYR A 599 -30.94 -35.39 -12.82
C TYR A 599 -30.36 -33.98 -12.70
N ALA A 600 -29.97 -33.35 -13.81
CA ALA A 600 -29.28 -32.06 -13.81
C ALA A 600 -30.11 -30.91 -13.21
N SER A 601 -31.45 -31.01 -13.26
CA SER A 601 -32.38 -30.05 -12.63
C SER A 601 -32.59 -30.27 -11.13
N GLY A 602 -32.05 -31.34 -10.55
CA GLY A 602 -32.28 -31.76 -9.17
C GLY A 602 -33.61 -32.48 -8.93
N ALA A 603 -34.39 -32.78 -9.98
CA ALA A 603 -35.71 -33.42 -9.86
C ALA A 603 -35.66 -34.93 -9.53
N ALA A 604 -34.57 -35.62 -9.83
CA ALA A 604 -34.36 -37.00 -9.41
C ALA A 604 -32.88 -37.38 -9.25
N SER A 605 -32.62 -38.60 -8.78
CA SER A 605 -31.29 -39.18 -8.73
C SER A 605 -30.75 -39.55 -10.12
N LYS A 606 -29.43 -39.70 -10.23
CA LYS A 606 -28.79 -40.13 -11.48
C LYS A 606 -29.12 -41.58 -11.84
N GLU A 607 -29.42 -42.41 -10.84
CA GLU A 607 -29.93 -43.77 -11.01
C GLU A 607 -31.28 -43.77 -11.72
N MET A 608 -32.23 -42.93 -11.28
CA MET A 608 -33.55 -42.82 -11.91
C MET A 608 -33.42 -42.30 -13.35
N ALA A 609 -32.61 -41.27 -13.59
CA ALA A 609 -32.37 -40.76 -14.94
C ALA A 609 -31.80 -41.85 -15.89
N MET A 610 -30.91 -42.70 -15.38
CA MET A 610 -30.37 -43.83 -16.14
C MET A 610 -31.41 -44.93 -16.39
N GLU A 611 -32.22 -45.29 -15.39
CA GLU A 611 -33.32 -46.24 -15.59
C GLU A 611 -34.36 -45.71 -16.60
N VAL A 612 -34.71 -44.42 -16.55
CA VAL A 612 -35.54 -43.78 -17.59
C VAL A 612 -34.86 -43.93 -18.96
N ALA A 613 -33.57 -43.62 -19.10
CA ALA A 613 -32.87 -43.77 -20.38
C ALA A 613 -32.93 -45.21 -20.93
N ILE A 614 -32.77 -46.21 -20.06
CA ILE A 614 -32.84 -47.64 -20.38
C ILE A 614 -34.27 -48.01 -20.81
N LYS A 615 -35.28 -47.69 -19.99
CA LYS A 615 -36.68 -48.03 -20.25
C LYS A 615 -37.27 -47.32 -21.46
N ARG A 616 -36.86 -46.08 -21.74
CA ARG A 616 -37.13 -45.40 -23.02
C ARG A 616 -36.58 -46.22 -24.19
N GLY A 617 -35.31 -46.63 -24.09
CA GLY A 617 -34.63 -47.38 -25.14
C GLY A 617 -35.23 -48.75 -25.40
N GLU A 618 -35.50 -49.53 -24.35
CA GLU A 618 -36.15 -50.85 -24.43
C GLU A 618 -37.51 -50.79 -25.13
N ALA A 619 -38.40 -49.89 -24.68
CA ALA A 619 -39.72 -49.76 -25.30
C ALA A 619 -39.63 -49.26 -26.76
N MET A 620 -38.71 -48.33 -27.06
CA MET A 620 -38.50 -47.81 -28.41
C MET A 620 -37.92 -48.85 -29.39
N THR A 621 -37.28 -49.93 -28.91
CA THR A 621 -36.76 -51.01 -29.77
C THR A 621 -37.85 -51.67 -30.62
N LEU A 622 -39.11 -51.69 -30.15
CA LEU A 622 -40.25 -52.18 -30.94
C LEU A 622 -40.44 -51.46 -32.29
N MET A 623 -40.00 -50.20 -32.39
CA MET A 623 -40.09 -49.43 -33.65
C MET A 623 -38.97 -49.72 -34.64
N GLU A 624 -37.85 -50.33 -34.22
CA GLU A 624 -36.71 -50.58 -35.12
C GLU A 624 -37.06 -51.58 -36.23
N ALA A 625 -37.98 -52.52 -35.93
CA ALA A 625 -38.54 -53.46 -36.90
C ALA A 625 -39.54 -52.80 -37.88
N ALA A 626 -40.03 -51.59 -37.59
CA ALA A 626 -41.04 -50.89 -38.40
C ALA A 626 -40.44 -49.97 -39.48
N HIS A 627 -39.13 -50.09 -39.75
CA HIS A 627 -38.41 -49.33 -40.79
C HIS A 627 -38.55 -47.79 -40.66
N GLY A 628 -38.55 -47.28 -39.43
CA GLY A 628 -38.54 -45.84 -39.15
C GLY A 628 -37.16 -45.20 -39.41
N THR A 629 -37.15 -43.90 -39.70
CA THR A 629 -35.93 -43.08 -39.70
C THR A 629 -36.26 -41.59 -39.54
N MET A 630 -35.23 -40.75 -39.50
CA MET A 630 -35.36 -39.28 -39.48
C MET A 630 -34.40 -38.64 -40.47
N ALA A 631 -34.70 -37.42 -40.92
CA ALA A 631 -33.77 -36.58 -41.70
C ALA A 631 -33.85 -35.13 -41.24
N ALA A 632 -32.69 -34.47 -41.16
CA ALA A 632 -32.61 -33.01 -41.03
C ALA A 632 -32.71 -32.37 -42.43
N ILE A 633 -33.47 -31.28 -42.55
CA ILE A 633 -33.65 -30.53 -43.78
C ILE A 633 -33.47 -29.05 -43.48
N SER A 634 -32.57 -28.38 -44.21
CA SER A 634 -32.33 -26.95 -44.15
C SER A 634 -33.40 -26.17 -44.92
N CYS A 635 -34.63 -26.21 -44.41
CA CYS A 635 -35.71 -25.33 -44.84
C CYS A 635 -36.70 -25.05 -43.70
N GLY A 636 -37.44 -23.95 -43.81
CA GLY A 636 -38.43 -23.57 -42.83
C GLY A 636 -39.68 -24.48 -42.77
N PRO A 637 -40.50 -24.36 -41.71
CA PRO A 637 -41.67 -25.20 -41.46
C PRO A 637 -42.68 -25.27 -42.60
N THR A 638 -42.86 -24.16 -43.34
CA THR A 638 -43.82 -24.06 -44.45
C THR A 638 -43.32 -24.83 -45.67
N GLN A 639 -42.04 -24.69 -46.00
CA GLN A 639 -41.36 -25.42 -47.07
C GLN A 639 -41.38 -26.94 -46.77
N ALA A 640 -41.07 -27.32 -45.53
CA ALA A 640 -41.11 -28.70 -45.07
C ALA A 640 -42.51 -29.33 -45.17
N ARG A 641 -43.58 -28.61 -44.80
CA ARG A 641 -44.97 -29.07 -45.01
C ARG A 641 -45.28 -29.30 -46.49
N SER A 642 -44.88 -28.39 -47.37
CA SER A 642 -45.03 -28.60 -48.82
C SER A 642 -44.30 -29.86 -49.30
N ILE A 643 -43.06 -30.09 -48.85
CA ILE A 643 -42.30 -31.30 -49.23
C ILE A 643 -43.03 -32.57 -48.77
N ILE A 644 -43.55 -32.59 -47.54
CA ILE A 644 -44.32 -33.72 -47.00
C ILE A 644 -45.60 -33.95 -47.80
N ASP A 645 -46.33 -32.90 -48.17
CA ASP A 645 -47.55 -33.03 -48.98
C ASP A 645 -47.25 -33.48 -50.42
N ASP A 646 -46.12 -33.08 -50.99
CA ASP A 646 -45.66 -33.59 -52.29
C ASP A 646 -45.26 -35.07 -52.22
N VAL A 647 -44.59 -35.53 -51.15
CA VAL A 647 -44.35 -36.97 -50.92
C VAL A 647 -45.67 -37.73 -50.87
N ARG A 648 -46.69 -37.24 -50.15
CA ARG A 648 -48.02 -37.86 -50.06
C ARG A 648 -48.73 -37.95 -51.41
N ARG A 649 -48.54 -36.98 -52.31
CA ARG A 649 -49.08 -36.99 -53.69
C ARG A 649 -48.46 -38.06 -54.59
N THR A 650 -47.26 -38.59 -54.26
CA THR A 650 -46.59 -39.64 -55.06
C THR A 650 -47.19 -41.05 -54.95
N GLY A 651 -48.38 -41.19 -54.34
CA GLY A 651 -49.16 -42.44 -54.31
C GLY A 651 -48.95 -43.34 -53.09
N ASP A 652 -48.10 -42.92 -52.14
CA ASP A 652 -47.68 -43.70 -50.97
C ASP A 652 -48.38 -43.22 -49.68
N SER A 653 -49.67 -42.90 -49.81
CA SER A 653 -50.41 -41.99 -48.92
C SER A 653 -50.77 -42.53 -47.52
N GLN A 654 -50.41 -43.77 -47.20
CA GLN A 654 -50.68 -44.39 -45.89
C GLN A 654 -49.47 -44.46 -44.94
N GLY A 655 -48.26 -44.13 -45.40
CA GLY A 655 -47.09 -44.09 -44.52
C GLY A 655 -47.00 -42.79 -43.71
N ILE A 656 -46.49 -42.89 -42.49
CA ILE A 656 -46.26 -41.74 -41.61
C ILE A 656 -45.03 -40.96 -42.09
N LEU A 657 -45.20 -39.65 -42.24
CA LEU A 657 -44.14 -38.65 -42.41
C LEU A 657 -44.62 -37.33 -41.77
N GLU A 658 -43.92 -36.87 -40.73
CA GLU A 658 -44.26 -35.70 -39.90
C GLU A 658 -43.02 -34.83 -39.64
N ILE A 659 -43.22 -33.55 -39.29
CA ILE A 659 -42.15 -32.70 -38.76
C ILE A 659 -41.93 -33.08 -37.29
N ALA A 660 -40.72 -33.53 -36.99
CA ALA A 660 -40.29 -34.03 -35.69
C ALA A 660 -39.54 -32.98 -34.84
N CYS A 661 -38.83 -32.04 -35.47
CA CYS A 661 -38.11 -30.99 -34.76
C CYS A 661 -38.16 -29.65 -35.47
N TYR A 662 -38.39 -28.58 -34.72
CA TYR A 662 -38.26 -27.18 -35.12
C TYR A 662 -36.95 -26.64 -34.52
N ASN A 663 -35.84 -26.81 -35.26
CA ASN A 663 -34.49 -26.54 -34.76
C ASN A 663 -34.04 -25.09 -34.98
N ALA A 664 -34.40 -24.48 -36.10
CA ALA A 664 -34.13 -23.08 -36.39
C ALA A 664 -35.19 -22.56 -37.38
N PRO A 665 -35.26 -21.24 -37.68
CA PRO A 665 -36.22 -20.69 -38.65
C PRO A 665 -36.16 -21.38 -40.02
N GLU A 666 -34.97 -21.71 -40.51
CA GLU A 666 -34.75 -22.42 -41.77
C GLU A 666 -34.11 -23.82 -41.57
N ALA A 667 -34.34 -24.46 -40.41
CA ALA A 667 -33.93 -25.84 -40.17
C ALA A 667 -34.97 -26.66 -39.38
N VAL A 668 -35.42 -27.77 -39.97
CA VAL A 668 -36.30 -28.74 -39.33
C VAL A 668 -35.74 -30.15 -39.40
N ALA A 669 -36.28 -31.06 -38.60
CA ALA A 669 -36.16 -32.50 -38.83
C ALA A 669 -37.52 -33.11 -39.13
N VAL A 670 -37.55 -34.05 -40.07
CA VAL A 670 -38.72 -34.89 -40.39
C VAL A 670 -38.47 -36.32 -39.91
N ALA A 671 -39.53 -37.00 -39.47
CA ALA A 671 -39.50 -38.39 -39.04
C ALA A 671 -40.62 -39.18 -39.71
N GLY A 672 -40.35 -40.45 -40.03
CA GLY A 672 -41.32 -41.29 -40.73
C GLY A 672 -40.73 -42.60 -41.23
N HIS A 673 -41.48 -43.27 -42.11
CA HIS A 673 -41.04 -44.51 -42.74
C HIS A 673 -39.88 -44.23 -43.71
N ILE A 674 -38.87 -45.11 -43.75
CA ILE A 674 -37.61 -44.89 -44.47
C ILE A 674 -37.81 -44.48 -45.93
N ALA A 675 -38.71 -45.14 -46.65
CA ALA A 675 -39.01 -44.83 -48.05
C ALA A 675 -39.63 -43.43 -48.27
N LEU A 676 -40.40 -42.93 -47.30
CA LEU A 676 -40.99 -41.59 -47.36
C LEU A 676 -39.98 -40.50 -47.00
N VAL A 677 -39.10 -40.77 -46.03
CA VAL A 677 -38.02 -39.86 -45.68
C VAL A 677 -37.01 -39.75 -46.83
N ASP A 678 -36.69 -40.85 -47.53
CA ASP A 678 -35.84 -40.81 -48.72
C ASP A 678 -36.47 -40.00 -49.87
N LYS A 679 -37.78 -40.17 -50.13
CA LYS A 679 -38.51 -39.31 -51.08
C LYS A 679 -38.48 -37.83 -50.65
N ALA A 680 -38.63 -37.54 -49.36
CA ALA A 680 -38.57 -36.18 -48.82
C ALA A 680 -37.17 -35.55 -49.01
N ILE A 681 -36.10 -36.32 -48.81
CA ILE A 681 -34.71 -35.90 -49.08
C ILE A 681 -34.56 -35.54 -50.57
N SER A 682 -34.93 -36.44 -51.49
CA SER A 682 -34.77 -36.16 -52.92
C SER A 682 -35.60 -34.95 -53.40
N ILE A 683 -36.81 -34.76 -52.86
CA ILE A 683 -37.63 -33.57 -53.16
C ILE A 683 -36.99 -32.30 -52.56
N ALA A 684 -36.43 -32.35 -51.35
CA ALA A 684 -35.71 -31.23 -50.75
C ALA A 684 -34.46 -30.85 -51.57
N GLU A 685 -33.64 -31.83 -51.96
CA GLU A 685 -32.43 -31.65 -52.76
C GLU A 685 -32.74 -31.08 -54.16
N SER A 686 -33.79 -31.57 -54.83
CA SER A 686 -34.26 -31.01 -56.12
C SER A 686 -34.78 -29.57 -56.02
N ARG A 687 -35.09 -29.08 -54.82
CA ARG A 687 -35.46 -27.69 -54.53
C ARG A 687 -34.27 -26.85 -54.03
N GLY A 688 -33.07 -27.42 -54.01
CA GLY A 688 -31.85 -26.75 -53.56
C GLY A 688 -31.64 -26.73 -52.04
N PHE A 689 -32.46 -27.42 -51.25
CA PHE A 689 -32.27 -27.52 -49.81
C PHE A 689 -31.28 -28.64 -49.47
N LEU A 690 -30.40 -28.39 -48.50
CA LEU A 690 -29.58 -29.45 -47.91
C LEU A 690 -30.47 -30.37 -47.07
N ALA A 691 -30.42 -31.68 -47.34
CA ALA A 691 -31.13 -32.69 -46.58
C ALA A 691 -30.19 -33.85 -46.22
N ARG A 692 -30.31 -34.39 -45.00
CA ARG A 692 -29.44 -35.46 -44.51
C ARG A 692 -30.17 -36.40 -43.58
N LYS A 693 -30.17 -37.69 -43.92
CA LYS A 693 -30.66 -38.77 -43.05
C LYS A 693 -29.85 -38.82 -41.75
N ILE A 694 -30.56 -38.80 -40.61
CA ILE A 694 -30.00 -38.96 -39.27
C ILE A 694 -29.74 -40.45 -39.05
N LYS A 695 -28.66 -40.79 -38.32
CA LYS A 695 -28.30 -42.18 -38.04
C LYS A 695 -29.20 -42.80 -36.97
N THR A 696 -30.43 -43.13 -37.35
CA THR A 696 -31.47 -43.73 -36.51
C THR A 696 -32.35 -44.70 -37.29
N SER A 697 -32.67 -45.82 -36.64
CA SER A 697 -33.68 -46.84 -36.99
C SER A 697 -35.10 -46.48 -36.47
N VAL A 698 -35.22 -45.37 -35.74
CA VAL A 698 -36.44 -44.98 -35.03
C VAL A 698 -36.88 -43.57 -35.45
N ALA A 699 -38.17 -43.42 -35.73
CA ALA A 699 -38.84 -42.17 -36.11
C ALA A 699 -39.50 -41.47 -34.89
N VAL A 700 -38.70 -41.12 -33.88
CA VAL A 700 -39.17 -40.40 -32.69
C VAL A 700 -39.78 -39.02 -33.03
N HIS A 701 -40.57 -38.45 -32.12
CA HIS A 701 -41.33 -37.20 -32.30
C HIS A 701 -42.34 -37.23 -33.46
N SER A 702 -42.87 -38.41 -33.79
CA SER A 702 -43.93 -38.60 -34.79
C SER A 702 -44.92 -39.70 -34.37
N SER A 703 -46.01 -39.87 -35.12
CA SER A 703 -47.03 -40.91 -34.87
C SER A 703 -46.48 -42.35 -34.92
N PHE A 704 -45.26 -42.58 -35.43
CA PHE A 704 -44.55 -43.86 -35.26
C PHE A 704 -44.45 -44.29 -33.79
N MET A 705 -44.33 -43.35 -32.86
CA MET A 705 -44.23 -43.63 -31.43
C MET A 705 -45.44 -44.40 -30.88
N GLU A 706 -46.63 -44.25 -31.46
CA GLU A 706 -47.84 -44.97 -31.00
C GLU A 706 -47.65 -46.50 -31.04
N LEU A 707 -46.80 -47.02 -31.93
CA LEU A 707 -46.44 -48.44 -32.03
C LEU A 707 -45.85 -49.03 -30.73
N CYS A 708 -45.20 -48.20 -29.91
CA CYS A 708 -44.60 -48.62 -28.64
C CYS A 708 -45.32 -48.05 -27.41
N ARG A 709 -46.44 -47.34 -27.57
CA ARG A 709 -47.07 -46.53 -26.50
C ARG A 709 -47.37 -47.30 -25.23
N GLN A 710 -47.98 -48.49 -25.36
CA GLN A 710 -48.37 -49.29 -24.20
C GLN A 710 -47.13 -49.72 -23.40
N GLU A 711 -46.13 -50.26 -24.08
CA GLU A 711 -44.87 -50.71 -23.47
C GLU A 711 -44.10 -49.53 -22.86
N TYR A 712 -44.00 -48.41 -23.59
CA TYR A 712 -43.31 -47.21 -23.13
C TYR A 712 -43.95 -46.63 -21.88
N CYS A 713 -45.26 -46.39 -21.89
CA CYS A 713 -45.94 -45.82 -20.72
C CYS A 713 -45.87 -46.77 -19.52
N SER A 714 -45.98 -48.09 -19.73
CA SER A 714 -45.82 -49.09 -18.66
C SER A 714 -44.41 -49.08 -18.07
N CYS A 715 -43.39 -49.16 -18.92
CA CYS A 715 -41.99 -49.17 -18.51
C CYS A 715 -41.55 -47.87 -17.81
N ILE A 716 -42.10 -46.71 -18.19
CA ILE A 716 -41.79 -45.44 -17.52
C ILE A 716 -42.56 -45.29 -16.21
N ALA A 717 -43.84 -45.67 -16.14
CA ALA A 717 -44.60 -45.65 -14.89
C ALA A 717 -43.93 -46.51 -13.81
N ASP A 718 -43.49 -47.71 -14.16
CA ASP A 718 -42.72 -48.63 -13.31
C ASP A 718 -41.43 -48.02 -12.73
N VAL A 719 -40.76 -47.10 -13.45
CA VAL A 719 -39.61 -46.34 -12.90
C VAL A 719 -40.08 -45.26 -11.91
N PHE A 720 -41.13 -44.50 -12.23
CA PHE A 720 -41.67 -43.48 -11.30
C PHE A 720 -42.23 -44.10 -10.01
N ASP A 721 -42.85 -45.29 -10.09
CA ASP A 721 -43.34 -46.04 -8.92
C ASP A 721 -42.17 -46.54 -8.03
N ARG A 722 -41.02 -46.90 -8.63
CA ARG A 722 -39.79 -47.26 -7.88
C ARG A 722 -39.11 -46.08 -7.20
N TYR A 723 -39.21 -44.88 -7.78
CA TYR A 723 -38.52 -43.68 -7.31
C TYR A 723 -39.52 -42.57 -6.96
N PRO A 724 -40.36 -42.73 -5.91
CA PRO A 724 -41.40 -41.76 -5.58
C PRO A 724 -40.81 -40.42 -5.11
N GLY A 725 -41.34 -39.32 -5.65
CA GLY A 725 -40.99 -37.95 -5.26
C GLY A 725 -41.87 -36.90 -5.93
N GLU A 726 -41.63 -35.62 -5.64
CA GLU A 726 -42.34 -34.53 -6.32
C GLU A 726 -41.82 -34.24 -7.74
N HIS A 727 -40.59 -34.66 -8.03
CA HIS A 727 -39.89 -34.48 -9.31
C HIS A 727 -39.95 -33.06 -9.92
N LYS A 728 -39.93 -32.05 -9.05
CA LYS A 728 -39.86 -30.63 -9.43
C LYS A 728 -38.42 -30.24 -9.73
N ALA A 729 -38.23 -29.44 -10.77
CA ALA A 729 -36.93 -28.83 -11.06
C ALA A 729 -36.57 -27.81 -9.97
N LEU A 730 -35.35 -27.92 -9.41
CA LEU A 730 -34.80 -26.99 -8.42
C LEU A 730 -34.02 -25.83 -9.08
N ILE A 731 -33.59 -26.03 -10.32
CA ILE A 731 -32.92 -25.04 -11.19
C ILE A 731 -33.88 -24.68 -12.33
N PRO A 732 -34.01 -23.41 -12.75
CA PRO A 732 -34.83 -23.01 -13.90
C PRO A 732 -34.58 -23.90 -15.12
N THR A 733 -35.59 -24.71 -15.47
CA THR A 733 -35.48 -25.77 -16.48
C THR A 733 -36.52 -25.55 -17.56
N TYR A 734 -36.08 -25.44 -18.80
CA TYR A 734 -36.93 -25.29 -19.98
C TYR A 734 -36.97 -26.61 -20.75
N SER A 735 -38.16 -26.98 -21.25
CA SER A 735 -38.35 -28.17 -22.07
C SER A 735 -38.72 -27.79 -23.49
N THR A 736 -38.07 -28.46 -24.44
CA THR A 736 -38.41 -28.45 -25.86
C THR A 736 -39.66 -29.26 -26.19
N ALA A 737 -40.19 -30.07 -25.27
CA ALA A 737 -41.53 -30.65 -25.40
C ALA A 737 -42.63 -29.61 -25.15
N THR A 738 -42.48 -28.76 -24.13
CA THR A 738 -43.48 -27.72 -23.79
C THR A 738 -43.27 -26.40 -24.55
N GLY A 739 -42.03 -26.12 -24.99
CA GLY A 739 -41.64 -24.85 -25.60
C GLY A 739 -41.47 -23.71 -24.60
N GLY A 740 -41.12 -24.02 -23.34
CA GLY A 740 -41.02 -23.07 -22.23
C GLY A 740 -40.60 -23.74 -20.92
N LEU A 741 -40.78 -23.03 -19.80
CA LEU A 741 -40.42 -23.51 -18.46
C LEU A 741 -41.18 -24.82 -18.10
N LEU A 742 -40.48 -25.77 -17.48
CA LEU A 742 -40.98 -27.07 -17.05
C LEU A 742 -41.12 -27.09 -15.51
N PRO A 743 -42.35 -27.25 -14.96
CA PRO A 743 -42.55 -27.24 -13.51
C PRO A 743 -42.20 -28.57 -12.82
N LEU A 744 -42.42 -29.71 -13.47
CA LEU A 744 -42.18 -31.04 -12.93
C LEU A 744 -41.98 -32.08 -14.04
N PHE A 745 -41.32 -33.19 -13.69
CA PHE A 745 -41.17 -34.37 -14.53
C PHE A 745 -42.15 -35.46 -14.09
N ASP A 746 -42.89 -36.05 -15.03
CA ASP A 746 -43.74 -37.21 -14.81
C ASP A 746 -43.69 -38.18 -16.01
N GLY A 747 -44.31 -39.36 -15.89
CA GLY A 747 -44.36 -40.33 -16.99
C GLY A 747 -45.08 -39.80 -18.25
N ALA A 748 -46.09 -38.94 -18.07
CA ALA A 748 -46.83 -38.31 -19.15
C ALA A 748 -45.99 -37.28 -19.93
N TYR A 749 -45.08 -36.58 -19.25
CA TYR A 749 -44.08 -35.69 -19.81
C TYR A 749 -43.08 -36.48 -20.66
N PHE A 750 -42.53 -37.59 -20.15
CA PHE A 750 -41.59 -38.40 -20.95
C PHE A 750 -42.25 -39.02 -22.18
N TRP A 751 -43.54 -39.39 -22.11
CA TRP A 751 -44.31 -39.78 -23.30
C TRP A 751 -44.45 -38.62 -24.30
N ARG A 752 -44.92 -37.44 -23.84
CA ARG A 752 -45.04 -36.23 -24.69
C ARG A 752 -43.70 -35.82 -25.32
N ASN A 753 -42.62 -35.74 -24.54
CA ASN A 753 -41.27 -35.47 -25.04
C ASN A 753 -40.88 -36.41 -26.18
N SER A 754 -41.22 -37.71 -26.09
CA SER A 754 -40.87 -38.69 -27.12
C SER A 754 -41.80 -38.66 -28.34
N ARG A 755 -43.08 -38.30 -28.15
CA ARG A 755 -44.13 -38.35 -29.18
C ARG A 755 -44.33 -37.03 -29.93
N GLU A 756 -44.26 -35.91 -29.24
CA GLU A 756 -44.58 -34.58 -29.77
C GLU A 756 -43.35 -33.93 -30.45
N PRO A 757 -43.53 -33.01 -31.42
CA PRO A 757 -42.42 -32.35 -32.10
C PRO A 757 -41.61 -31.43 -31.18
N VAL A 758 -40.28 -31.53 -31.27
CA VAL A 758 -39.32 -30.72 -30.50
C VAL A 758 -39.42 -29.24 -30.87
N GLN A 759 -39.78 -28.39 -29.91
CA GLN A 759 -40.01 -26.94 -30.04
C GLN A 759 -38.73 -26.11 -29.74
N PHE A 760 -37.57 -26.51 -30.27
CA PHE A 760 -36.29 -25.91 -29.88
C PHE A 760 -36.23 -24.40 -30.15
N THR A 761 -36.59 -23.93 -31.36
CA THR A 761 -36.68 -22.49 -31.71
C THR A 761 -37.48 -21.69 -30.67
N ARG A 762 -38.67 -22.17 -30.31
CA ARG A 762 -39.56 -21.50 -29.34
C ARG A 762 -38.94 -21.48 -27.93
N THR A 763 -38.28 -22.56 -27.55
CA THR A 763 -37.66 -22.71 -26.22
C THR A 763 -36.47 -21.78 -26.05
N ILE A 764 -35.61 -21.66 -27.06
CA ILE A 764 -34.47 -20.73 -27.04
C ILE A 764 -34.95 -19.28 -27.03
N HIS A 765 -35.99 -18.92 -27.80
CA HIS A 765 -36.58 -17.58 -27.71
C HIS A 765 -37.17 -17.27 -26.32
N ALA A 766 -37.77 -18.26 -25.63
CA ALA A 766 -38.23 -18.07 -24.25
C ALA A 766 -37.05 -17.83 -23.29
N ILE A 767 -35.98 -18.62 -23.39
CA ILE A 767 -34.77 -18.42 -22.59
C ILE A 767 -34.15 -17.05 -22.86
N LEU A 768 -34.01 -16.62 -24.11
CA LEU A 768 -33.42 -15.31 -24.45
C LEU A 768 -34.32 -14.12 -24.05
N HIS A 769 -35.63 -14.33 -23.94
CA HIS A 769 -36.56 -13.33 -23.40
C HIS A 769 -36.40 -13.17 -21.89
N ASP A 770 -36.32 -14.30 -21.17
CA ASP A 770 -36.24 -14.31 -19.70
C ASP A 770 -34.81 -14.04 -19.19
N HIS A 771 -33.81 -14.38 -20.00
CA HIS A 771 -32.36 -14.32 -19.72
C HIS A 771 -31.59 -13.84 -20.96
N PRO A 772 -31.62 -12.52 -21.28
CA PRO A 772 -30.82 -11.95 -22.37
C PRO A 772 -29.32 -12.16 -22.16
N ASP A 773 -28.54 -12.09 -23.25
CA ASP A 773 -27.08 -12.23 -23.28
C ASP A 773 -26.48 -13.52 -22.67
N SER A 774 -27.33 -14.53 -22.43
CA SER A 774 -26.96 -15.85 -21.91
C SER A 774 -25.83 -16.54 -22.68
N VAL A 775 -24.94 -17.21 -21.94
CA VAL A 775 -23.87 -18.06 -22.48
C VAL A 775 -24.31 -19.52 -22.46
N PHE A 776 -24.34 -20.15 -23.63
CA PHE A 776 -24.79 -21.54 -23.81
C PHE A 776 -23.60 -22.51 -23.76
N LEU A 777 -23.70 -23.53 -22.90
CA LEU A 777 -22.76 -24.63 -22.80
C LEU A 777 -23.41 -25.92 -23.31
N GLU A 778 -23.02 -26.41 -24.51
CA GLU A 778 -23.61 -27.61 -25.11
C GLU A 778 -23.05 -28.88 -24.45
N ILE A 779 -23.84 -29.50 -23.57
CA ILE A 779 -23.53 -30.76 -22.89
C ILE A 779 -23.77 -31.91 -23.87
N SER A 780 -22.75 -32.20 -24.68
CA SER A 780 -22.81 -33.12 -25.82
C SER A 780 -21.47 -33.79 -26.09
N PRO A 781 -21.43 -35.05 -26.54
CA PRO A 781 -20.23 -35.68 -27.14
C PRO A 781 -19.67 -34.96 -28.37
N HIS A 782 -20.46 -34.13 -29.05
CA HIS A 782 -20.06 -33.34 -30.21
C HIS A 782 -21.08 -32.22 -30.48
N PRO A 783 -20.66 -30.97 -30.74
CA PRO A 783 -21.58 -29.89 -31.03
C PRO A 783 -22.49 -30.20 -32.23
N VAL A 784 -23.80 -30.23 -31.98
CA VAL A 784 -24.84 -30.43 -33.00
C VAL A 784 -25.95 -29.37 -32.93
N LEU A 785 -26.01 -28.57 -31.86
CA LEU A 785 -27.00 -27.49 -31.70
C LEU A 785 -26.38 -26.09 -31.84
N SER A 786 -25.06 -25.97 -31.74
CA SER A 786 -24.35 -24.69 -31.79
C SER A 786 -24.65 -23.80 -33.01
N LEU A 787 -24.83 -24.40 -34.21
CA LEU A 787 -25.20 -23.66 -35.41
C LEU A 787 -26.65 -23.15 -35.37
N TYR A 788 -27.57 -23.91 -34.76
CA TYR A 788 -28.96 -23.47 -34.60
C TYR A 788 -29.07 -22.31 -33.61
N LEU A 789 -28.29 -22.32 -32.52
CA LEU A 789 -28.19 -21.17 -31.61
C LEU A 789 -27.73 -19.90 -32.34
N GLN A 790 -26.74 -20.02 -33.24
CA GLN A 790 -26.25 -18.90 -34.04
C GLN A 790 -27.29 -18.38 -35.04
N GLU A 791 -28.06 -19.26 -35.68
CA GLU A 791 -29.19 -18.89 -36.56
C GLU A 791 -30.32 -18.20 -35.77
N LEU A 792 -30.49 -18.53 -34.49
CA LEU A 792 -31.43 -17.91 -33.55
C LEU A 792 -30.90 -16.59 -32.93
N GLY A 793 -29.74 -16.09 -33.40
CA GLY A 793 -29.19 -14.79 -32.98
C GLY A 793 -28.24 -14.82 -31.77
N VAL A 794 -27.89 -16.00 -31.24
CA VAL A 794 -26.88 -16.12 -30.18
C VAL A 794 -25.49 -15.89 -30.77
N SER A 795 -24.70 -14.99 -30.18
CA SER A 795 -23.32 -14.75 -30.63
C SER A 795 -22.49 -16.04 -30.61
N SER A 796 -21.65 -16.25 -31.63
CA SER A 796 -20.77 -17.42 -31.72
C SER A 796 -19.76 -17.50 -30.56
N SER A 797 -19.41 -16.38 -29.93
CA SER A 797 -18.58 -16.32 -28.72
C SER A 797 -19.31 -16.82 -27.46
N SER A 798 -20.64 -16.81 -27.48
CA SER A 798 -21.51 -17.22 -26.37
C SER A 798 -21.99 -18.66 -26.49
N VAL A 799 -21.42 -19.46 -27.40
CA VAL A 799 -21.76 -20.87 -27.59
C VAL A 799 -20.50 -21.72 -27.41
N ILE A 800 -20.40 -22.37 -26.25
CA ILE A 800 -19.23 -23.08 -25.76
C ILE A 800 -19.51 -24.59 -25.73
N CYS A 801 -18.53 -25.41 -26.12
CA CYS A 801 -18.71 -26.85 -26.35
C CYS A 801 -17.57 -27.65 -25.71
N PRO A 802 -17.75 -28.29 -24.53
CA PRO A 802 -16.67 -28.97 -23.79
C PRO A 802 -16.08 -30.22 -24.44
N MET A 803 -16.71 -30.79 -25.47
CA MET A 803 -16.23 -31.97 -26.17
C MET A 803 -16.51 -31.86 -27.68
N ARG A 804 -15.58 -32.36 -28.51
CA ARG A 804 -15.78 -32.43 -29.95
C ARG A 804 -15.25 -33.74 -30.52
N ARG A 805 -16.11 -34.49 -31.20
CA ARG A 805 -15.68 -35.58 -32.08
C ARG A 805 -14.63 -35.12 -33.11
N ALA A 806 -13.39 -35.58 -32.95
CA ALA A 806 -12.30 -35.33 -33.89
C ALA A 806 -12.36 -36.19 -35.15
N ARG A 807 -11.72 -35.72 -36.24
CA ARG A 807 -11.48 -36.50 -37.46
C ARG A 807 -10.27 -37.45 -37.31
N THR A 808 -9.27 -37.02 -36.57
CA THR A 808 -8.06 -37.79 -36.21
C THR A 808 -7.94 -37.78 -34.70
N TYR A 809 -7.75 -38.93 -34.07
CA TYR A 809 -7.79 -39.06 -32.62
C TYR A 809 -6.38 -38.77 -32.03
N SER A 810 -6.19 -37.57 -31.45
CA SER A 810 -4.98 -37.24 -30.68
C SER A 810 -5.08 -37.83 -29.26
N ALA A 811 -3.97 -37.91 -28.53
CA ALA A 811 -3.92 -38.57 -27.22
C ALA A 811 -4.66 -37.81 -26.10
N SER A 812 -4.92 -36.51 -26.28
CA SER A 812 -5.45 -35.60 -25.24
C SER A 812 -6.54 -34.65 -25.74
N GLN A 813 -7.14 -34.91 -26.90
CA GLN A 813 -8.14 -34.05 -27.54
C GLN A 813 -9.32 -33.66 -26.63
N GLU A 814 -9.91 -34.60 -25.89
CA GLU A 814 -11.09 -34.29 -25.06
C GLU A 814 -10.70 -33.46 -23.82
N GLU A 815 -9.46 -33.61 -23.32
CA GLU A 815 -8.92 -32.76 -22.25
C GLU A 815 -8.64 -31.35 -22.81
N GLU A 816 -8.10 -31.23 -24.02
CA GLU A 816 -7.92 -29.95 -24.72
C GLU A 816 -9.23 -29.23 -25.03
N ASP A 817 -10.24 -29.92 -25.56
CA ASP A 817 -11.57 -29.35 -25.85
C ASP A 817 -12.21 -28.79 -24.56
N LEU A 818 -12.11 -29.53 -23.44
CA LEU A 818 -12.59 -29.09 -22.12
C LEU A 818 -11.80 -27.87 -21.62
N LEU A 819 -10.47 -27.87 -21.71
CA LEU A 819 -9.62 -26.75 -21.28
C LEU A 819 -9.88 -25.49 -22.13
N HIS A 820 -10.14 -25.63 -23.44
CA HIS A 820 -10.55 -24.52 -24.30
C HIS A 820 -11.93 -23.99 -23.90
N ALA A 821 -12.91 -24.85 -23.62
CA ALA A 821 -14.22 -24.42 -23.14
C ALA A 821 -14.15 -23.67 -21.80
N LEU A 822 -13.32 -24.14 -20.86
CA LEU A 822 -13.07 -23.44 -19.60
C LEU A 822 -12.35 -22.10 -19.83
N GLY A 823 -11.39 -22.03 -20.75
CA GLY A 823 -10.74 -20.78 -21.16
C GLY A 823 -11.72 -19.76 -21.74
N GLN A 824 -12.64 -20.20 -22.61
CA GLN A 824 -13.72 -19.37 -23.16
C GLN A 824 -14.63 -18.82 -22.06
N LEU A 825 -15.01 -19.63 -21.08
CA LEU A 825 -15.78 -19.18 -19.92
C LEU A 825 -15.01 -18.12 -19.09
N ILE A 826 -13.71 -18.33 -18.84
CA ILE A 826 -12.91 -17.39 -18.03
C ILE A 826 -12.80 -16.01 -18.70
N VAL A 827 -12.65 -15.94 -20.03
CA VAL A 827 -12.64 -14.66 -20.75
C VAL A 827 -14.04 -14.04 -20.90
N ALA A 828 -15.10 -14.86 -20.91
CA ALA A 828 -16.48 -14.41 -20.78
C ALA A 828 -16.87 -13.94 -19.36
N GLY A 829 -15.93 -13.90 -18.41
CA GLY A 829 -16.11 -13.33 -17.07
C GLY A 829 -16.34 -14.34 -15.94
N PHE A 830 -16.44 -15.64 -16.24
CA PHE A 830 -16.74 -16.67 -15.24
C PHE A 830 -15.54 -16.92 -14.31
N ASN A 831 -15.66 -16.49 -13.05
CA ASN A 831 -14.61 -16.55 -12.02
C ASN A 831 -14.64 -17.85 -11.18
N SER A 832 -15.52 -18.80 -11.49
CA SER A 832 -15.84 -19.96 -10.63
C SER A 832 -14.98 -21.21 -10.85
N VAL A 833 -14.09 -21.22 -11.84
CA VAL A 833 -13.23 -22.37 -12.16
C VAL A 833 -12.32 -22.74 -10.98
N ASN A 834 -12.51 -23.94 -10.44
CA ASN A 834 -11.65 -24.55 -9.44
C ASN A 834 -10.45 -25.22 -10.11
N PHE A 835 -9.36 -24.47 -10.23
CA PHE A 835 -8.11 -24.97 -10.81
C PHE A 835 -7.46 -26.11 -10.01
N GLY A 836 -7.68 -26.21 -8.70
CA GLY A 836 -7.19 -27.33 -7.89
C GLY A 836 -7.85 -28.64 -8.30
N ALA A 837 -9.18 -28.64 -8.43
CA ALA A 837 -9.94 -29.79 -8.94
C ALA A 837 -9.55 -30.14 -10.40
N LEU A 838 -9.48 -29.13 -11.28
CA LEU A 838 -9.10 -29.30 -12.70
C LEU A 838 -7.73 -29.95 -12.86
N ASN A 839 -6.73 -29.46 -12.13
CA ASN A 839 -5.36 -29.94 -12.26
C ASN A 839 -5.10 -31.23 -11.46
N SER A 840 -6.02 -31.62 -10.56
CA SER A 840 -5.80 -32.61 -9.50
C SER A 840 -4.67 -32.18 -8.55
N TRP A 841 -4.63 -30.89 -8.27
CA TRP A 841 -3.62 -30.21 -7.45
C TRP A 841 -4.26 -29.75 -6.13
N GLU A 842 -4.30 -30.65 -5.15
CA GLU A 842 -4.69 -30.30 -3.78
C GLU A 842 -3.55 -29.54 -3.08
N HIS A 843 -3.93 -28.43 -2.44
CA HIS A 843 -3.17 -27.56 -1.54
C HIS A 843 -1.66 -27.82 -1.40
N SER A 844 -0.85 -26.96 -2.02
CA SER A 844 0.57 -26.87 -1.73
C SER A 844 1.00 -25.44 -1.40
N ASN A 845 1.76 -25.25 -0.32
CA ASN A 845 2.56 -24.04 -0.06
C ASN A 845 3.71 -23.84 -1.07
N ARG A 846 3.72 -24.60 -2.18
CA ARG A 846 4.75 -24.55 -3.21
C ARG A 846 4.41 -23.46 -4.23
N ARG A 847 4.72 -22.23 -3.85
CA ARG A 847 4.53 -21.02 -4.67
C ARG A 847 5.37 -21.13 -5.95
N VAL A 848 4.74 -21.01 -7.12
CA VAL A 848 5.48 -20.87 -8.39
C VAL A 848 5.99 -19.44 -8.47
N GLU A 849 7.30 -19.29 -8.65
CA GLU A 849 7.90 -17.96 -8.83
C GLU A 849 7.53 -17.43 -10.21
N LEU A 850 6.69 -16.39 -10.21
CA LEU A 850 6.21 -15.70 -11.40
C LEU A 850 6.92 -14.36 -11.54
N PRO A 851 7.16 -13.87 -12.78
CA PRO A 851 7.66 -12.53 -13.01
C PRO A 851 6.82 -11.45 -12.31
N PRO A 852 7.43 -10.30 -11.92
CA PRO A 852 6.70 -9.16 -11.37
C PRO A 852 5.60 -8.65 -12.30
N TYR A 853 4.58 -8.00 -11.74
CA TYR A 853 3.52 -7.40 -12.55
C TYR A 853 4.09 -6.23 -13.40
N PRO A 854 3.76 -6.13 -14.70
CA PRO A 854 4.43 -5.22 -15.63
C PRO A 854 3.91 -3.77 -15.55
N PHE A 855 4.15 -3.11 -14.42
CA PHE A 855 3.94 -1.68 -14.25
C PHE A 855 4.89 -0.86 -15.16
N VAL A 856 4.37 0.20 -15.76
CA VAL A 856 5.13 1.24 -16.47
C VAL A 856 5.06 2.51 -15.63
N LYS A 857 5.74 2.47 -14.47
CA LYS A 857 5.77 3.60 -13.54
C LYS A 857 6.38 4.83 -14.22
N ARG A 858 5.81 6.00 -13.96
CA ARG A 858 6.31 7.30 -14.43
C ARG A 858 6.66 8.17 -13.25
N SER A 859 7.64 9.06 -13.40
CA SER A 859 7.91 10.12 -12.43
C SER A 859 6.71 11.07 -12.37
N ILE A 860 6.06 11.13 -11.21
CA ILE A 860 4.95 12.04 -10.92
C ILE A 860 5.41 13.00 -9.83
N PRO A 861 5.53 14.31 -10.11
CA PRO A 861 5.87 15.30 -9.10
C PRO A 861 5.01 15.16 -7.84
N TYR A 862 5.66 15.23 -6.69
CA TYR A 862 5.04 15.07 -5.37
C TYR A 862 5.23 16.29 -4.47
N LEU A 863 5.92 17.32 -4.96
CA LEU A 863 6.08 18.61 -4.29
C LEU A 863 5.35 19.69 -5.10
N PRO A 864 4.61 20.62 -4.46
CA PRO A 864 4.06 21.81 -5.12
C PRO A 864 5.19 22.71 -5.65
N GLU A 865 4.92 23.43 -6.75
CA GLU A 865 5.91 24.31 -7.40
C GLU A 865 6.34 25.51 -6.54
N ARG A 866 5.52 25.89 -5.54
CA ARG A 866 5.83 26.92 -4.55
C ARG A 866 5.25 26.50 -3.21
N SER A 867 6.09 26.23 -2.22
CA SER A 867 5.62 26.09 -0.84
C SER A 867 6.66 26.59 0.15
N THR A 868 6.22 27.45 1.05
CA THR A 868 7.03 28.04 2.13
C THR A 868 7.55 26.98 3.12
N ILE A 869 6.97 25.78 3.10
CA ILE A 869 7.45 24.60 3.81
C ILE A 869 8.75 24.08 3.18
N LEU A 870 8.77 23.94 1.85
CA LEU A 870 9.91 23.41 1.10
C LEU A 870 11.08 24.40 1.13
N GLU A 871 10.78 25.71 1.04
CA GLU A 871 11.78 26.78 1.22
C GLU A 871 12.50 26.68 2.57
N LYS A 872 11.79 26.29 3.65
CA LYS A 872 12.40 26.05 4.97
C LYS A 872 13.19 24.75 5.01
N GLN A 873 12.68 23.67 4.41
CA GLN A 873 13.30 22.34 4.47
C GLN A 873 14.57 22.21 3.64
N PHE A 874 14.60 22.84 2.47
CA PHE A 874 15.72 22.81 1.53
C PHE A 874 16.57 24.09 1.56
N GLY A 875 16.14 25.11 2.32
CA GLY A 875 16.83 26.38 2.50
C GLY A 875 18.33 26.20 2.75
N ALA A 876 19.13 26.73 1.83
CA ALA A 876 20.57 26.81 1.97
C ALA A 876 20.96 28.06 2.77
N LEU A 877 22.15 27.98 3.38
CA LEU A 877 22.73 28.93 4.34
C LEU A 877 22.09 28.91 5.74
N ARG A 878 22.96 28.73 6.73
CA ARG A 878 22.69 29.12 8.12
C ARG A 878 22.48 30.63 8.12
N ARG A 879 21.22 31.07 8.14
CA ARG A 879 20.80 32.46 8.35
C ARG A 879 20.24 32.63 9.78
N PRO A 880 21.05 32.47 10.85
CA PRO A 880 20.56 32.54 12.21
C PRO A 880 19.99 33.91 12.59
N LEU A 881 20.35 34.98 11.89
CA LEU A 881 19.88 36.34 12.15
C LEU A 881 18.99 36.90 11.03
N ALA A 882 18.93 36.28 9.85
CA ALA A 882 18.03 36.67 8.74
C ALA A 882 16.96 35.63 8.38
N CYS A 883 16.55 34.77 9.32
CA CYS A 883 15.47 33.82 9.10
C CYS A 883 14.07 34.45 9.21
N SER A 884 13.11 33.97 8.40
CA SER A 884 11.70 34.39 8.46
C SER A 884 11.07 34.02 9.82
N GLY A 885 10.51 35.01 10.52
CA GLY A 885 9.88 34.84 11.83
C GLY A 885 10.87 34.75 13.00
N LEU A 886 12.06 35.34 12.87
CA LEU A 886 13.11 35.37 13.89
C LEU A 886 12.58 35.80 15.27
N ARG A 887 12.99 35.05 16.30
CA ARG A 887 12.61 35.28 17.70
C ARG A 887 13.83 35.22 18.62
N MET A 888 14.16 36.34 19.26
CA MET A 888 15.40 36.52 20.01
C MET A 888 15.17 36.79 21.49
N ASN A 889 15.88 36.05 22.33
CA ASN A 889 16.24 36.38 23.71
C ASN A 889 17.47 35.56 24.14
N ALA A 890 17.87 35.65 25.40
CA ALA A 890 19.02 34.94 25.93
C ALA A 890 18.92 33.41 25.87
N SER A 891 17.71 32.82 25.87
CA SER A 891 17.55 31.37 25.76
C SER A 891 17.58 30.85 24.31
N THR A 892 17.16 31.66 23.32
CA THR A 892 17.25 31.27 21.90
C THR A 892 18.60 31.60 21.27
N HIS A 893 19.33 32.59 21.79
CA HIS A 893 20.62 33.05 21.27
C HIS A 893 21.67 33.24 22.38
N PRO A 894 22.05 32.18 23.12
CA PRO A 894 22.95 32.27 24.28
C PRO A 894 24.29 32.92 23.93
N ASP A 895 24.92 32.55 22.81
CA ASP A 895 26.21 33.11 22.38
C ASP A 895 26.17 34.62 22.14
N ILE A 896 25.01 35.18 21.78
CA ILE A 896 24.83 36.63 21.58
C ILE A 896 24.52 37.34 22.90
N ALA A 897 23.81 36.67 23.81
CA ALA A 897 23.51 37.21 25.14
C ALA A 897 24.77 37.44 26.00
N GLU A 898 25.90 36.86 25.62
CA GLU A 898 27.22 37.18 26.18
C GLU A 898 27.72 38.60 25.83
N HIS A 899 27.05 39.35 24.94
CA HIS A 899 27.31 40.77 24.69
C HIS A 899 26.55 41.65 25.69
N ILE A 900 27.10 41.74 26.90
CA ILE A 900 26.51 42.48 28.02
C ILE A 900 27.07 43.91 28.06
N ILE A 901 26.19 44.91 28.04
CA ILE A 901 26.50 46.33 28.20
C ILE A 901 25.63 46.90 29.32
N ASN A 902 26.24 47.54 30.32
CA ASN A 902 25.60 48.04 31.54
C ASN A 902 24.70 46.97 32.19
N ASP A 903 25.26 45.76 32.39
CA ASP A 903 24.59 44.56 32.94
C ASP A 903 23.39 44.02 32.13
N GLU A 904 23.06 44.61 30.96
CA GLU A 904 22.00 44.15 30.07
C GLU A 904 22.56 43.35 28.88
N PRO A 905 22.08 42.13 28.58
CA PRO A 905 22.43 41.39 27.38
C PRO A 905 21.73 42.00 26.16
N ILE A 906 22.51 42.51 25.20
CA ILE A 906 21.98 43.22 24.03
C ILE A 906 22.55 42.67 22.72
N LEU A 907 21.80 42.79 21.62
CA LEU A 907 22.34 42.53 20.29
C LEU A 907 23.41 43.60 19.95
N PRO A 908 24.67 43.23 19.71
CA PRO A 908 25.71 44.13 19.23
C PRO A 908 25.35 44.78 17.88
N ALA A 909 25.87 45.99 17.64
CA ALA A 909 25.65 46.71 16.39
C ALA A 909 26.12 45.94 15.14
N ALA A 910 27.24 45.23 15.24
CA ALA A 910 27.73 44.32 14.19
C ALA A 910 26.76 43.14 13.90
N GLY A 911 25.87 42.80 14.84
CA GLY A 911 24.77 41.86 14.60
C GLY A 911 23.73 42.38 13.60
N PHE A 912 23.46 43.70 13.56
CA PHE A 912 22.60 44.30 12.54
C PHE A 912 23.27 44.33 11.16
N VAL A 913 24.60 44.49 11.12
CA VAL A 913 25.39 44.37 9.89
C VAL A 913 25.31 42.93 9.37
N GLU A 914 25.53 41.94 10.23
CA GLU A 914 25.40 40.51 9.90
C GLU A 914 24.01 40.16 9.36
N MET A 915 22.92 40.70 9.94
CA MET A 915 21.55 40.55 9.43
C MET A 915 21.39 40.98 7.96
N ALA A 916 22.06 42.05 7.54
CA ALA A 916 22.04 42.49 6.15
C ALA A 916 22.90 41.60 5.24
N LEU A 917 24.06 41.13 5.72
CA LEU A 917 24.95 40.21 4.98
C LEU A 917 24.32 38.82 4.78
N GLU A 918 23.68 38.26 5.82
CA GLU A 918 22.88 37.04 5.73
C GLU A 918 21.71 37.19 4.74
N SER A 919 21.26 38.43 4.49
CA SER A 919 20.26 38.79 3.48
C SER A 919 20.85 39.00 2.07
N SER A 920 22.05 38.44 1.81
CA SER A 920 22.81 38.47 0.55
C SER A 920 23.53 39.79 0.22
N ALA A 921 23.57 40.77 1.12
CA ALA A 921 24.33 41.99 0.88
C ALA A 921 25.85 41.74 0.80
N LYS A 922 26.53 42.48 -0.08
CA LYS A 922 28.00 42.53 -0.23
C LYS A 922 28.55 43.88 0.15
N THR A 923 27.81 44.94 -0.16
CA THR A 923 28.13 46.32 0.20
C THR A 923 26.96 46.92 0.96
N LEU A 924 27.23 47.61 2.06
CA LEU A 924 26.28 48.43 2.80
C LEU A 924 26.76 49.88 2.79
N TRP A 925 25.84 50.86 2.81
CA TRP A 925 26.21 52.27 2.97
C TRP A 925 25.15 53.08 3.73
N ASN A 926 25.59 54.17 4.36
CA ASN A 926 24.77 55.06 5.19
C ASN A 926 23.96 54.25 6.23
N VAL A 927 24.64 53.38 6.98
CA VAL A 927 24.03 52.51 7.99
C VAL A 927 23.97 53.26 9.31
N LYS A 928 22.82 53.22 9.98
CA LYS A 928 22.54 53.92 11.24
C LYS A 928 21.97 52.97 12.27
N PHE A 929 22.43 53.09 13.52
CA PHE A 929 21.95 52.34 14.67
C PHE A 929 21.06 53.23 15.54
N HIS A 930 19.74 53.07 15.39
CA HIS A 930 18.73 53.91 16.02
C HIS A 930 18.45 53.54 17.48
N SER A 931 18.47 52.24 17.82
CA SER A 931 18.21 51.83 19.20
C SER A 931 18.68 50.42 19.56
N ILE A 932 18.99 50.23 20.84
CA ILE A 932 19.40 48.95 21.45
C ILE A 932 18.26 47.92 21.37
N LEU A 933 18.61 46.68 20.98
CA LEU A 933 17.74 45.50 21.04
C LEU A 933 18.18 44.63 22.22
N SER A 934 17.37 44.58 23.28
CA SER A 934 17.62 43.78 24.48
C SER A 934 17.21 42.31 24.27
N LEU A 935 17.96 41.41 24.92
CA LEU A 935 17.72 39.96 24.94
C LEU A 935 17.27 39.44 26.32
N SER A 936 17.01 40.31 27.29
CA SER A 936 16.69 39.93 28.68
C SER A 936 15.25 39.40 28.88
N SER A 937 14.35 39.63 27.92
CA SER A 937 12.95 39.21 27.99
C SER A 937 12.77 37.68 28.03
N GLU A 938 12.01 37.17 29.00
CA GLU A 938 11.61 35.75 29.07
C GLU A 938 10.86 35.30 27.80
N ASN A 939 10.04 36.18 27.23
CA ASN A 939 9.38 35.96 25.94
C ASN A 939 10.30 36.43 24.80
N PRO A 940 10.68 35.57 23.84
CA PRO A 940 11.47 35.99 22.69
C PRO A 940 10.81 37.12 21.89
N LEU A 941 11.54 38.23 21.68
CA LEU A 941 11.07 39.33 20.85
C LEU A 941 11.01 38.91 19.39
N ALA A 942 9.95 39.29 18.69
CA ALA A 942 9.88 39.14 17.24
C ALA A 942 10.76 40.21 16.58
N VAL A 943 11.70 39.78 15.74
CA VAL A 943 12.64 40.66 15.03
C VAL A 943 12.41 40.49 13.53
N ASN A 944 12.23 41.59 12.81
CA ASN A 944 11.93 41.61 11.39
C ASN A 944 12.99 42.40 10.63
N ILE A 945 13.54 41.78 9.59
CA ILE A 945 14.39 42.45 8.59
C ILE A 945 13.52 42.70 7.37
N ASN A 946 13.35 43.97 7.01
CA ASN A 946 12.55 44.37 5.86
C ASN A 946 13.46 44.96 4.80
N ILE A 947 13.39 44.42 3.59
CA ILE A 947 14.17 44.84 2.42
C ILE A 947 13.20 45.37 1.38
N ASN A 948 13.39 46.62 0.96
CA ASN A 948 12.60 47.28 -0.07
C ASN A 948 13.53 47.87 -1.13
N GLY A 949 13.75 47.11 -2.21
CA GLY A 949 14.78 47.40 -3.20
C GLY A 949 16.17 47.38 -2.56
N VAL A 950 16.87 48.52 -2.59
CA VAL A 950 18.20 48.70 -2.00
C VAL A 950 18.17 49.15 -0.53
N HIS A 951 17.01 49.46 0.05
CA HIS A 951 16.90 49.92 1.44
C HIS A 951 16.55 48.76 2.38
N TRP A 952 17.23 48.67 3.53
CA TRP A 952 16.99 47.66 4.56
C TRP A 952 16.75 48.27 5.92
N THR A 953 15.93 47.61 6.74
CA THR A 953 15.61 48.01 8.12
C THR A 953 15.52 46.80 9.03
N VAL A 954 15.92 46.95 10.29
CA VAL A 954 15.69 45.98 11.37
C VAL A 954 14.74 46.59 12.38
N THR A 955 13.60 45.92 12.60
CA THR A 955 12.61 46.33 13.60
C THR A 955 12.30 45.21 14.58
N SER A 956 11.89 45.56 15.80
CA SER A 956 11.30 44.59 16.74
C SER A 956 9.86 44.96 17.09
N THR A 957 9.07 43.94 17.42
CA THR A 957 7.69 44.10 17.89
C THR A 957 7.57 43.56 19.32
N PRO A 958 7.09 44.36 20.29
CA PRO A 958 6.87 43.89 21.65
C PRO A 958 5.90 42.70 21.69
N THR A 959 6.17 41.71 22.54
CA THR A 959 5.24 40.58 22.74
C THR A 959 4.02 41.08 23.51
N VAL A 960 2.86 41.12 22.86
CA VAL A 960 1.62 41.70 23.40
C VAL A 960 1.16 40.97 24.67
N SER A 961 1.19 41.67 25.80
CA SER A 961 0.38 41.33 26.98
C SER A 961 -1.10 41.49 26.64
N LYS A 962 -1.98 40.63 27.18
CA LYS A 962 -3.42 40.56 26.84
C LYS A 962 -4.28 41.72 27.38
N SER A 963 -3.79 42.96 27.33
CA SER A 963 -4.57 44.18 27.56
C SER A 963 -4.78 44.91 26.23
N HIS A 964 -5.99 44.83 25.69
CA HIS A 964 -6.38 45.56 24.48
C HIS A 964 -6.40 47.08 24.75
N THR A 965 -5.43 47.83 24.19
CA THR A 965 -5.63 49.22 23.69
C THR A 965 -4.44 49.81 22.91
N ASP A 966 -3.22 49.26 23.01
CA ASP A 966 -2.05 49.74 22.24
C ASP A 966 -1.44 48.63 21.38
N GLU A 967 -1.53 48.77 20.05
CA GLU A 967 -0.65 48.06 19.13
C GLU A 967 0.76 48.67 19.26
N GLY A 968 1.63 47.98 20.00
CA GLY A 968 3.00 48.43 20.23
C GLY A 968 3.75 48.68 18.92
N LYS A 969 3.92 49.96 18.57
CA LYS A 969 4.58 50.39 17.32
C LYS A 969 5.94 49.69 17.16
N PRO A 970 6.25 49.15 15.97
CA PRO A 970 7.52 48.47 15.75
C PRO A 970 8.69 49.43 16.01
N ARG A 971 9.64 49.00 16.83
CA ARG A 971 10.82 49.80 17.20
C ARG A 971 11.90 49.62 16.15
N LEU A 972 12.36 50.72 15.54
CA LEU A 972 13.48 50.71 14.61
C LEU A 972 14.81 50.59 15.38
N HIS A 973 15.63 49.64 14.97
CA HIS A 973 16.94 49.36 15.57
C HIS A 973 18.10 49.74 14.66
N ALA A 974 18.00 49.39 13.38
CA ALA A 974 18.99 49.76 12.37
C ALA A 974 18.33 50.00 11.02
N GLU A 975 18.93 50.85 10.19
CA GLU A 975 18.58 51.01 8.78
C GLU A 975 19.82 51.31 7.94
N GLY A 976 19.71 51.16 6.63
CA GLY A 976 20.72 51.58 5.68
C GLY A 976 20.39 51.16 4.26
N TYR A 977 21.38 51.27 3.38
CA TYR A 977 21.29 50.82 2.00
C TYR A 977 22.25 49.66 1.74
N MET A 978 21.94 48.83 0.74
CA MET A 978 22.70 47.64 0.40
C MET A 978 22.73 47.32 -1.10
N SER A 979 23.78 46.61 -1.52
CA SER A 979 23.91 45.97 -2.84
C SER A 979 24.27 44.50 -2.67
N CYS A 980 23.69 43.65 -3.52
CA CYS A 980 24.04 42.22 -3.63
C CYS A 980 25.13 41.96 -4.70
N GLU A 981 25.44 42.95 -5.53
CA GLU A 981 26.47 42.87 -6.58
C GLU A 981 27.83 43.30 -6.03
N ARG A 982 28.91 42.62 -6.45
CA ARG A 982 30.28 43.04 -6.14
C ARG A 982 30.68 44.19 -7.08
N ASN A 983 31.25 45.25 -6.52
CA ASN A 983 31.77 46.36 -7.31
C ASN A 983 33.14 45.99 -7.89
N SER A 984 33.34 46.15 -9.20
CA SER A 984 34.54 45.68 -9.90
C SER A 984 35.74 46.63 -9.83
N GLN A 985 35.65 47.67 -9.01
CA GLN A 985 36.71 48.67 -8.79
C GLN A 985 37.39 48.58 -7.42
N ASP A 986 36.96 47.67 -6.55
CA ASP A 986 37.58 47.49 -5.24
C ASP A 986 38.95 46.79 -5.41
N THR A 987 40.03 47.54 -5.20
CA THR A 987 41.41 47.07 -5.40
C THR A 987 41.83 46.03 -4.36
N GLU A 988 42.68 45.10 -4.77
CA GLU A 988 43.31 44.11 -3.86
C GLU A 988 44.34 44.80 -2.94
N ASP A 989 43.84 45.49 -1.92
CA ASP A 989 44.65 46.03 -0.84
C ASP A 989 45.09 44.91 0.12
N CYS A 990 46.39 44.88 0.43
CA CYS A 990 46.97 44.04 1.48
C CYS A 990 47.22 44.88 2.75
N VAL A 991 47.07 44.28 3.93
CA VAL A 991 47.46 44.87 5.22
C VAL A 991 48.82 44.31 5.60
N GLU A 992 49.84 45.16 5.63
CA GLU A 992 51.22 44.83 6.02
C GLU A 992 51.33 44.60 7.55
N ILE A 993 50.73 43.51 8.04
CA ILE A 993 50.54 43.19 9.48
C ILE A 993 51.83 43.35 10.30
N ASP A 994 52.93 42.78 9.81
CA ASP A 994 54.22 42.81 10.52
C ASP A 994 54.82 44.22 10.57
N ALA A 995 54.72 45.00 9.48
CA ALA A 995 55.18 46.40 9.45
C ALA A 995 54.33 47.29 10.37
N ILE A 996 53.01 47.08 10.40
CA ILE A 996 52.08 47.80 11.27
C ILE A 996 52.36 47.46 12.74
N ARG A 997 52.51 46.17 13.07
CA ARG A 997 52.86 45.70 14.42
C ARG A 997 54.21 46.27 14.89
N ASN A 998 55.22 46.30 14.03
CA ASN A 998 56.57 46.75 14.41
C ASN A 998 56.60 48.26 14.70
N HIS A 999 55.97 49.11 13.89
CA HIS A 999 55.99 50.56 14.13
C HIS A 999 55.06 50.96 15.29
N THR A 1000 53.89 50.31 15.46
CA THR A 1000 53.02 50.53 16.64
C THR A 1000 53.75 50.18 17.95
N CYS A 1001 54.56 49.10 17.95
CA CYS A 1001 55.40 48.74 19.10
C CYS A 1001 56.56 49.71 19.40
N ALA A 1002 57.07 50.43 18.40
CA ALA A 1002 58.22 51.33 18.58
C ALA A 1002 57.91 52.56 19.47
N SER A 1003 56.63 52.89 19.65
CA SER A 1003 56.14 54.12 20.29
C SER A 1003 55.75 53.96 21.78
N LEU A 1004 56.73 53.70 22.67
CA LEU A 1004 56.58 53.74 24.16
C LEU A 1004 55.45 52.88 24.80
N ARG A 1005 54.69 52.09 24.03
CA ARG A 1005 53.55 51.27 24.47
C ARG A 1005 53.65 49.86 23.90
N ALA A 1006 54.63 49.10 24.36
CA ALA A 1006 54.76 47.69 24.00
C ALA A 1006 53.55 46.88 24.49
N SER A 1007 52.92 46.11 23.59
CA SER A 1007 51.98 45.00 23.83
C SER A 1007 51.00 45.17 25.01
N TYR A 1008 49.74 45.52 24.72
CA TYR A 1008 48.71 45.55 25.76
C TYR A 1008 48.37 44.12 26.24
N PRO A 1009 48.45 43.81 27.55
CA PRO A 1009 48.03 42.52 28.06
C PRO A 1009 46.51 42.32 27.87
N VAL A 1010 46.12 41.27 27.17
CA VAL A 1010 44.71 41.04 26.80
C VAL A 1010 43.79 40.75 27.99
N THR A 1011 44.32 40.20 29.08
CA THR A 1011 43.57 40.10 30.34
C THR A 1011 43.20 41.49 30.89
N ALA A 1012 44.14 42.43 30.87
CA ALA A 1012 43.88 43.81 31.30
C ALA A 1012 42.89 44.53 30.38
N PHE A 1013 42.88 44.25 29.07
CA PHE A 1013 41.95 44.85 28.10
C PHE A 1013 40.49 44.65 28.49
N TYR A 1014 40.06 43.40 28.76
CA TYR A 1014 38.66 43.13 29.08
C TYR A 1014 38.29 43.54 30.51
N ASP A 1015 39.23 43.48 31.46
CA ASP A 1015 39.03 43.97 32.82
C ASP A 1015 38.89 45.51 32.87
N GLU A 1016 39.56 46.24 31.97
CA GLU A 1016 39.43 47.70 31.86
C GLU A 1016 38.10 48.16 31.26
N LEU A 1017 37.41 47.34 30.46
CA LEU A 1017 36.08 47.65 29.91
C LEU A 1017 34.93 47.32 30.87
N ARG A 1018 35.20 46.54 31.93
CA ARG A 1018 34.20 45.97 32.86
C ARG A 1018 33.32 47.00 33.59
N TYR A 1019 33.69 48.28 33.59
CA TYR A 1019 32.87 49.36 34.15
C TYR A 1019 31.61 49.69 33.33
N PHE A 1020 31.52 49.26 32.08
CA PHE A 1020 30.33 49.40 31.24
C PHE A 1020 30.04 48.19 30.33
N ALA A 1021 31.00 47.29 30.11
CA ALA A 1021 30.85 46.14 29.20
C ALA A 1021 31.39 44.84 29.82
N GLN A 1022 30.53 43.82 29.92
CA GLN A 1022 30.81 42.56 30.61
C GLN A 1022 30.80 41.36 29.64
N TYR A 1023 31.54 41.48 28.53
CA TYR A 1023 31.63 40.44 27.50
C TYR A 1023 31.92 39.04 28.06
N GLY A 1024 31.14 38.05 27.64
CA GLY A 1024 31.37 36.62 27.93
C GLY A 1024 32.45 35.97 27.05
N PRO A 1025 32.80 34.70 27.30
CA PRO A 1025 33.82 33.94 26.55
C PRO A 1025 33.77 34.08 25.02
N VAL A 1026 32.59 34.06 24.41
CA VAL A 1026 32.35 34.16 22.96
C VAL A 1026 32.79 35.52 22.40
N PHE A 1027 32.64 36.60 23.17
CA PHE A 1027 33.06 37.95 22.77
C PHE A 1027 34.48 38.32 23.22
N ARG A 1028 35.14 37.46 24.00
CA ARG A 1028 36.54 37.62 24.43
C ARG A 1028 37.53 37.05 23.40
N ARG A 1029 37.46 37.48 22.14
CA ARG A 1029 38.21 36.84 21.04
C ARG A 1029 39.54 37.51 20.72
N ILE A 1030 39.80 38.74 21.16
CA ILE A 1030 41.11 39.38 21.02
C ILE A 1030 42.17 38.51 21.70
N SER A 1031 43.26 38.23 20.99
CA SER A 1031 44.45 37.53 21.50
C SER A 1031 45.65 38.45 21.68
N ARG A 1032 45.76 39.54 20.89
CA ARG A 1032 46.79 40.60 21.05
C ARG A 1032 46.28 41.97 20.58
N VAL A 1033 46.77 43.05 21.21
CA VAL A 1033 46.49 44.44 20.84
C VAL A 1033 47.79 45.23 20.72
N TYR A 1034 47.96 45.93 19.60
CA TYR A 1034 49.05 46.87 19.33
C TYR A 1034 48.43 48.21 18.91
N VAL A 1035 48.84 49.33 19.53
CA VAL A 1035 48.16 50.62 19.35
C VAL A 1035 49.10 51.80 19.59
N ASN A 1036 49.04 52.80 18.71
CA ASN A 1036 49.74 54.09 18.87
C ASN A 1036 48.73 55.24 19.11
N GLN A 1037 48.91 56.44 18.54
CA GLN A 1037 47.95 57.55 18.64
C GLN A 1037 46.98 57.66 17.44
N GLU A 1038 47.32 57.06 16.31
CA GLU A 1038 46.63 57.22 15.01
C GLU A 1038 46.02 55.89 14.51
N GLU A 1039 46.64 54.75 14.84
CA GLU A 1039 46.20 53.42 14.42
C GLU A 1039 46.39 52.33 15.48
N ALA A 1040 45.63 51.25 15.30
CA ALA A 1040 45.72 50.02 16.08
C ALA A 1040 45.64 48.80 15.16
N ILE A 1041 46.38 47.74 15.50
CA ILE A 1041 46.21 46.42 14.90
C ILE A 1041 45.93 45.39 15.99
N VAL A 1042 44.89 44.59 15.77
CA VAL A 1042 44.32 43.70 16.77
C VAL A 1042 44.24 42.30 16.20
N GLU A 1043 44.85 41.34 16.89
CA GLU A 1043 44.77 39.92 16.57
C GLU A 1043 43.51 39.35 17.22
N VAL A 1044 42.65 38.72 16.42
CA VAL A 1044 41.34 38.21 16.85
C VAL A 1044 41.23 36.73 16.47
N ARG A 1045 40.83 35.89 17.43
CA ARG A 1045 40.56 34.47 17.19
C ARG A 1045 39.35 34.32 16.26
N GLY A 1046 39.56 33.70 15.12
CA GLY A 1046 38.55 33.43 14.09
C GLY A 1046 37.58 32.31 14.47
N LEU A 1047 36.77 31.83 13.53
CA LEU A 1047 35.67 30.89 13.81
C LEU A 1047 36.23 29.47 14.10
N THR A 1048 35.53 28.74 14.96
CA THR A 1048 35.73 27.31 15.23
C THR A 1048 34.50 26.53 14.73
N GLU A 1049 34.55 25.19 14.72
CA GLU A 1049 33.41 24.36 14.26
C GLU A 1049 32.10 24.66 15.04
N ASP A 1050 32.23 25.07 16.31
CA ASP A 1050 31.12 25.43 17.21
C ASP A 1050 30.57 26.86 17.01
N LEU A 1051 31.25 27.74 16.27
CA LEU A 1051 30.97 29.18 16.21
C LEU A 1051 30.75 29.68 14.78
N SER A 1052 29.61 30.31 14.51
CA SER A 1052 29.18 30.65 13.14
C SER A 1052 28.83 32.14 12.89
N ARG A 1053 29.43 33.10 13.62
CA ARG A 1053 29.06 34.53 13.54
C ARG A 1053 30.24 35.51 13.62
N TYR A 1054 30.21 36.58 12.83
CA TYR A 1054 31.27 37.59 12.72
C TYR A 1054 31.11 38.79 13.64
N VAL A 1055 31.12 38.54 14.96
CA VAL A 1055 30.82 39.61 15.92
C VAL A 1055 31.91 39.75 16.97
N HIS A 1056 32.40 40.99 17.12
CA HIS A 1056 33.42 41.36 18.09
C HIS A 1056 33.19 42.78 18.61
N PRO A 1057 33.43 43.08 19.89
CA PRO A 1057 33.38 44.45 20.41
C PRO A 1057 34.44 45.38 19.82
N ILE A 1058 34.11 46.66 19.81
CA ILE A 1058 34.98 47.76 19.35
C ILE A 1058 35.97 48.19 20.43
N PHE A 1059 37.20 48.50 20.03
CA PHE A 1059 38.22 49.09 20.88
C PHE A 1059 38.36 50.59 20.58
N THR A 1060 38.20 51.42 21.60
CA THR A 1060 38.28 52.90 21.49
C THR A 1060 39.44 53.52 22.27
N ALA A 1061 40.27 52.69 22.91
CA ALA A 1061 41.38 53.12 23.78
C ALA A 1061 41.00 54.14 24.88
N ASN A 1062 39.71 54.27 25.21
CA ASN A 1062 39.22 55.21 26.20
C ASN A 1062 39.75 54.89 27.61
N ARG A 1063 40.20 55.92 28.32
CA ARG A 1063 40.70 55.83 29.71
C ARG A 1063 39.85 56.60 30.71
N ASP A 1064 38.90 57.42 30.25
CA ASP A 1064 37.96 58.11 31.13
C ASP A 1064 36.79 57.18 31.45
N ARG A 1065 36.71 56.72 32.71
CA ARG A 1065 35.65 55.83 33.19
C ARG A 1065 34.30 56.52 33.45
N SER A 1066 34.20 57.83 33.25
CA SER A 1066 32.91 58.55 33.26
C SER A 1066 32.17 58.48 31.92
N VAL A 1067 32.85 58.05 30.85
CA VAL A 1067 32.28 57.87 29.51
C VAL A 1067 32.52 56.48 28.96
N TYR A 1068 31.66 56.05 28.05
CA TYR A 1068 31.84 54.86 27.23
C TYR A 1068 31.43 55.15 25.79
N TYR A 1069 31.71 54.23 24.87
CA TYR A 1069 31.47 54.44 23.45
C TYR A 1069 30.65 53.29 22.87
N LEU A 1070 29.65 53.61 22.05
CA LEU A 1070 28.85 52.63 21.29
C LEU A 1070 28.82 53.02 19.81
N PRO A 1071 28.72 52.04 18.87
CA PRO A 1071 28.53 52.35 17.45
C PRO A 1071 27.21 53.09 17.20
N ASP A 1072 27.29 54.18 16.44
CA ASP A 1072 26.16 55.04 16.05
C ASP A 1072 25.80 54.86 14.57
N GLY A 1073 26.81 54.67 13.72
CA GLY A 1073 26.64 54.36 12.30
C GLY A 1073 27.96 54.12 11.58
N LEU A 1074 27.89 53.81 10.27
CA LEU A 1074 29.05 53.70 9.39
C LEU A 1074 28.70 54.14 7.97
N ASP A 1075 29.64 54.82 7.31
CA ASP A 1075 29.44 55.36 5.96
C ASP A 1075 29.34 54.26 4.91
N ALA A 1076 30.24 53.26 4.98
CA ALA A 1076 30.20 52.08 4.12
C ALA A 1076 30.80 50.83 4.79
N PHE A 1077 30.26 49.67 4.44
CA PHE A 1077 30.89 48.36 4.68
C PHE A 1077 30.98 47.61 3.36
N VAL A 1078 32.14 47.00 3.07
CA VAL A 1078 32.37 46.19 1.86
C VAL A 1078 32.93 44.83 2.25
N LEU A 1079 32.24 43.76 1.82
CA LEU A 1079 32.70 42.37 1.93
C LEU A 1079 33.42 41.96 0.64
N LEU A 1080 34.75 41.87 0.69
CA LEU A 1080 35.59 41.60 -0.49
C LEU A 1080 35.71 40.09 -0.78
N ARG A 1081 35.82 39.26 0.26
CA ARG A 1081 35.98 37.81 0.13
C ARG A 1081 35.00 37.03 0.99
N GLU A 1082 34.33 36.07 0.35
CA GLU A 1082 33.47 35.09 1.03
C GLU A 1082 34.26 33.79 1.19
N HIS A 1083 34.35 33.30 2.43
CA HIS A 1083 35.09 32.09 2.77
C HIS A 1083 34.13 30.95 3.10
N THR A 1084 34.38 29.78 2.50
CA THR A 1084 33.71 28.52 2.87
C THR A 1084 34.21 27.98 4.21
N THR A 1085 35.47 28.26 4.55
CA THR A 1085 36.09 28.06 5.86
C THR A 1085 36.78 29.35 6.30
N PHE A 1086 36.27 29.98 7.35
CA PHE A 1086 36.85 31.23 7.85
C PHE A 1086 38.21 30.99 8.52
N PRO A 1087 39.19 31.91 8.41
CA PRO A 1087 40.49 31.76 9.06
C PRO A 1087 40.38 31.56 10.58
N SER A 1088 41.30 30.79 11.18
CA SER A 1088 41.36 30.56 12.63
C SER A 1088 41.89 31.77 13.41
N VAL A 1089 42.56 32.71 12.74
CA VAL A 1089 42.99 34.01 13.24
C VAL A 1089 42.76 35.05 12.14
N VAL A 1090 42.26 36.22 12.52
CA VAL A 1090 42.12 37.39 11.66
C VAL A 1090 42.69 38.62 12.34
N TYR A 1091 43.14 39.60 11.56
CA TYR A 1091 43.66 40.86 12.04
C TYR A 1091 42.70 42.00 11.71
N ALA A 1092 42.35 42.81 12.70
CA ALA A 1092 41.61 44.05 12.50
C ALA A 1092 42.58 45.23 12.62
N HIS A 1093 42.82 45.93 11.51
CA HIS A 1093 43.60 47.16 11.43
C HIS A 1093 42.64 48.35 11.43
N ALA A 1094 42.67 49.15 12.50
CA ALA A 1094 41.81 50.31 12.68
C ALA A 1094 42.63 51.61 12.63
N VAL A 1095 42.21 52.56 11.81
CA VAL A 1095 42.86 53.88 11.64
C VAL A 1095 41.88 54.98 12.04
N LEU A 1096 42.25 55.81 13.01
CA LEU A 1096 41.44 56.93 13.47
C LEU A 1096 41.43 58.03 12.39
N LYS A 1097 40.25 58.32 11.83
CA LYS A 1097 40.06 59.36 10.82
C LYS A 1097 39.75 60.71 11.43
N ASN A 1098 38.92 60.74 12.48
CA ASN A 1098 38.48 61.97 13.09
C ASN A 1098 38.18 61.77 14.58
N TRP A 1099 38.52 62.78 15.38
CA TRP A 1099 38.15 62.89 16.79
C TRP A 1099 37.18 64.06 16.91
N LEU A 1100 35.91 63.76 17.14
CA LEU A 1100 34.87 64.76 17.42
C LEU A 1100 34.68 64.87 18.93
N PRO A 1101 34.15 65.99 19.45
CA PRO A 1101 33.85 66.10 20.87
C PRO A 1101 32.99 64.94 21.37
N ASP A 1102 31.95 64.57 20.62
CA ASP A 1102 30.95 63.57 21.04
C ASP A 1102 31.05 62.22 20.29
N ALA A 1103 32.07 62.01 19.45
CA ALA A 1103 32.25 60.75 18.71
C ALA A 1103 33.69 60.51 18.24
N LEU A 1104 34.04 59.26 17.94
CA LEU A 1104 35.25 58.91 17.19
C LEU A 1104 34.85 58.34 15.83
N VAL A 1105 35.59 58.65 14.77
CA VAL A 1105 35.39 58.09 13.43
C VAL A 1105 36.65 57.35 13.00
N ALA A 1106 36.52 56.08 12.62
CA ALA A 1106 37.64 55.25 12.20
C ALA A 1106 37.29 54.40 10.96
N ASP A 1107 38.32 54.07 10.17
CA ASP A 1107 38.24 53.01 9.16
C ASP A 1107 38.81 51.73 9.75
N ILE A 1108 38.20 50.56 9.48
CA ILE A 1108 38.68 49.26 9.93
C ILE A 1108 38.80 48.30 8.75
N ARG A 1109 40.00 47.77 8.52
CA ARG A 1109 40.28 46.69 7.57
C ARG A 1109 40.41 45.38 8.32
N VAL A 1110 39.61 44.38 7.97
CA VAL A 1110 39.71 43.03 8.52
C VAL A 1110 40.44 42.15 7.50
N ALA A 1111 41.54 41.52 7.91
CA ALA A 1111 42.40 40.71 7.06
C ALA A 1111 42.65 39.31 7.64
N ASP A 1112 43.05 38.36 6.80
CA ASP A 1112 43.56 37.06 7.25
C ASP A 1112 45.02 37.14 7.74
N ALA A 1113 45.61 35.99 8.06
CA ALA A 1113 46.99 35.92 8.57
C ALA A 1113 48.07 36.30 7.55
N ASP A 1114 47.75 36.25 6.25
CA ASP A 1114 48.65 36.61 5.15
C ASP A 1114 48.50 38.11 4.75
N GLY A 1115 47.63 38.86 5.43
CA GLY A 1115 47.36 40.27 5.16
C GLY A 1115 46.25 40.53 4.14
N THR A 1116 45.61 39.48 3.61
CA THR A 1116 44.55 39.61 2.60
C THR A 1116 43.30 40.20 3.22
N VAL A 1117 42.80 41.34 2.72
CA VAL A 1117 41.59 41.97 3.25
C VAL A 1117 40.34 41.14 2.91
N LEU A 1118 39.59 40.79 3.97
CA LEU A 1118 38.32 40.09 3.94
C LEU A 1118 37.14 41.08 3.81
N GLY A 1119 37.23 42.21 4.51
CA GLY A 1119 36.23 43.28 4.45
C GLY A 1119 36.70 44.60 5.06
N ILE A 1120 36.03 45.68 4.69
CA ILE A 1120 36.37 47.06 5.04
C ILE A 1120 35.16 47.76 5.65
N PHE A 1121 35.34 48.37 6.81
CA PHE A 1121 34.45 49.36 7.40
C PHE A 1121 35.05 50.75 7.15
N SER A 1122 34.30 51.65 6.52
CA SER A 1122 34.69 53.03 6.26
C SER A 1122 33.80 53.97 7.06
N GLY A 1123 34.40 54.97 7.72
CA GLY A 1123 33.65 55.98 8.48
C GLY A 1123 32.85 55.43 9.65
N LEU A 1124 33.33 54.37 10.32
CA LEU A 1124 32.66 53.80 11.49
C LEU A 1124 32.68 54.82 12.63
N THR A 1125 31.50 55.33 12.96
CA THR A 1125 31.27 56.34 13.99
C THR A 1125 30.85 55.67 15.29
N VAL A 1126 31.61 55.91 16.37
CA VAL A 1126 31.24 55.54 17.73
C VAL A 1126 30.89 56.78 18.54
N ALA A 1127 29.65 56.89 18.98
CA ALA A 1127 29.17 57.99 19.82
C ALA A 1127 29.66 57.82 21.27
N ARG A 1128 29.92 58.96 21.93
CA ARG A 1128 30.30 59.06 23.33
C ARG A 1128 29.06 59.14 24.21
N HIS A 1129 28.95 58.21 25.14
CA HIS A 1129 27.90 58.16 26.16
C HIS A 1129 28.50 58.46 27.54
N TYR A 1130 27.73 59.13 28.39
CA TYR A 1130 28.14 59.45 29.76
C TYR A 1130 27.49 58.49 30.75
N ILE A 1131 28.26 57.93 31.67
CA ILE A 1131 27.76 57.21 32.86
C ILE A 1131 27.23 58.22 33.87
N THR A 1132 27.93 59.35 34.01
CA THR A 1132 27.47 60.52 34.77
C THR A 1132 27.71 61.75 33.89
N PRO A 1133 26.68 62.55 33.56
CA PRO A 1133 26.87 63.74 32.72
C PRO A 1133 27.76 64.77 33.44
N PRO A 1134 28.81 65.31 32.80
CA PRO A 1134 29.67 66.31 33.40
C PRO A 1134 28.93 67.65 33.54
N ASN A 1135 29.30 68.43 34.56
CA ASN A 1135 28.91 69.83 34.62
C ASN A 1135 29.47 70.57 33.39
N PRO A 1136 28.68 71.43 32.70
CA PRO A 1136 29.13 72.10 31.49
C PRO A 1136 30.31 73.04 31.78
N VAL A 1137 31.46 72.73 31.17
CA VAL A 1137 32.70 73.53 31.31
C VAL A 1137 32.58 74.79 30.47
N SER A 1138 32.25 75.92 31.10
CA SER A 1138 32.01 77.21 30.44
C SER A 1138 33.28 77.96 30.04
N THR A 1139 34.44 77.61 30.62
CA THR A 1139 35.76 78.22 30.32
C THR A 1139 36.87 77.16 30.37
N ARG A 1140 37.91 77.31 29.54
CA ARG A 1140 38.99 76.30 29.43
C ARG A 1140 40.00 76.32 30.58
N TYR A 1141 39.99 77.35 31.41
CA TYR A 1141 40.82 77.52 32.60
C TYR A 1141 40.24 78.63 33.48
N GLU A 1142 40.29 78.44 34.81
CA GLU A 1142 39.96 79.45 35.81
C GLU A 1142 41.24 80.00 36.43
N LEU A 1143 41.40 81.33 36.44
CA LEU A 1143 42.66 81.99 36.82
C LEU A 1143 42.56 82.54 38.24
N VAL A 1144 42.84 81.70 39.24
CA VAL A 1144 42.75 82.04 40.66
C VAL A 1144 44.03 82.75 41.13
N TYR A 1145 43.92 84.02 41.50
CA TYR A 1145 45.01 84.77 42.14
C TYR A 1145 45.08 84.47 43.64
N GLN A 1146 46.16 83.86 44.10
CA GLN A 1146 46.43 83.59 45.51
C GLN A 1146 47.68 84.37 45.97
N PRO A 1147 47.55 85.37 46.87
CA PRO A 1147 48.70 86.12 47.36
C PRO A 1147 49.52 85.27 48.35
N PHE A 1148 50.85 85.29 48.19
CA PHE A 1148 51.79 84.57 49.04
C PHE A 1148 52.26 85.46 50.21
N SER A 1149 52.24 84.96 51.44
CA SER A 1149 52.94 85.57 52.57
C SER A 1149 53.80 84.54 53.30
N LEU A 1150 55.08 84.87 53.51
CA LEU A 1150 56.02 84.05 54.27
C LEU A 1150 55.77 84.22 55.77
N ALA A 1151 55.74 83.12 56.51
CA ALA A 1151 55.52 83.14 57.95
C ALA A 1151 56.73 83.76 58.68
N SER A 1152 56.47 84.80 59.48
CA SER A 1152 57.33 85.22 60.58
C SER A 1152 56.73 84.74 61.92
N CYS A 1153 57.60 84.47 62.89
CA CYS A 1153 57.19 83.97 64.21
C CYS A 1153 56.55 85.08 65.06
N GLY A 1154 55.52 84.75 65.85
CA GLY A 1154 55.14 85.59 67.01
C GLY A 1154 53.68 85.58 67.47
N ASN A 1155 53.40 84.74 68.47
CA ASN A 1155 52.60 85.04 69.68
C ASN A 1155 51.13 85.56 69.65
N HIS A 1156 50.30 84.86 70.44
CA HIS A 1156 49.10 85.28 71.18
C HIS A 1156 47.86 85.77 70.39
N ALA A 1157 46.81 84.93 70.30
CA ALA A 1157 45.61 84.92 71.17
C ALA A 1157 44.46 85.79 70.57
N VAL A 1158 43.17 85.46 70.63
CA VAL A 1158 42.31 84.96 71.73
C VAL A 1158 41.12 84.12 71.18
N VAL A 1159 40.56 83.24 72.02
CA VAL A 1159 39.40 82.31 71.85
C VAL A 1159 38.21 82.88 72.68
N PRO A 1160 36.88 82.82 72.35
CA PRO A 1160 36.08 81.57 72.40
C PRO A 1160 34.69 81.43 71.70
N GLY A 1161 34.19 80.17 71.67
CA GLY A 1161 32.76 79.78 71.67
C GLY A 1161 32.12 79.44 70.30
N ALA A 1162 31.17 78.50 70.15
CA ALA A 1162 30.58 77.45 71.01
C ALA A 1162 29.89 76.39 70.07
N ALA A 1163 29.96 75.06 70.31
CA ALA A 1163 28.96 74.19 71.00
C ALA A 1163 27.48 74.35 70.54
N TYR A 1164 26.61 73.33 70.35
CA TYR A 1164 26.67 71.87 70.67
C TYR A 1164 25.51 71.07 69.98
N ASN A 1165 25.73 69.78 69.69
CA ASN A 1165 24.86 68.57 69.78
C ASN A 1165 23.31 68.51 69.54
N ALA A 1166 22.92 67.57 68.65
CA ALA A 1166 22.15 66.31 68.87
C ALA A 1166 20.67 66.21 69.36
N SER A 1167 19.82 65.65 68.47
CA SER A 1167 19.04 64.38 68.61
C SER A 1167 17.66 64.23 69.33
N VAL A 1168 16.78 63.43 68.68
CA VAL A 1168 15.62 62.58 69.12
C VAL A 1168 14.23 63.19 69.48
N THR A 1169 13.14 62.70 68.80
CA THR A 1169 11.83 62.12 69.31
C THR A 1169 10.54 62.46 68.50
N THR A 1170 10.03 61.50 67.69
CA THR A 1170 8.65 60.87 67.60
C THR A 1170 7.33 61.57 68.08
N PRO A 1171 6.09 61.12 67.70
CA PRO A 1171 5.47 60.73 66.39
C PRO A 1171 3.98 61.28 66.16
N PRO A 1172 2.90 60.55 65.67
CA PRO A 1172 1.97 60.98 64.59
C PRO A 1172 0.48 61.25 65.00
N PRO A 1173 -0.45 61.57 64.04
CA PRO A 1173 -1.42 60.58 63.45
C PRO A 1173 -1.73 60.82 61.92
N ALA A 1174 -2.19 59.88 61.07
CA ALA A 1174 -3.46 59.12 60.84
C ALA A 1174 -4.53 59.79 59.91
N ASP A 1175 -4.91 59.12 58.80
CA ASP A 1175 -6.29 58.69 58.44
C ASP A 1175 -6.46 58.19 56.95
N ASP A 1176 -7.30 57.15 56.77
CA ASP A 1176 -7.79 56.52 55.50
C ASP A 1176 -9.17 57.14 55.07
N PRO A 1177 -9.98 56.57 54.14
CA PRO A 1177 -9.91 56.41 52.66
C PRO A 1177 -11.18 57.12 52.02
N PRO A 1178 -12.00 56.60 51.05
CA PRO A 1178 -11.85 55.76 49.84
C PRO A 1178 -12.34 56.49 48.53
N PRO A 1179 -13.28 55.98 47.70
CA PRO A 1179 -13.11 55.27 46.41
C PRO A 1179 -13.46 56.15 45.16
N VAL A 1180 -13.45 55.66 43.90
CA VAL A 1180 -14.61 55.07 43.18
C VAL A 1180 -14.20 54.62 41.75
N SER A 1181 -14.90 53.61 41.23
CA SER A 1181 -14.80 52.96 39.91
C SER A 1181 -15.13 53.81 38.67
N CYS A 1182 -14.53 53.45 37.53
CA CYS A 1182 -15.22 53.11 36.28
C CYS A 1182 -14.34 52.16 35.44
#